data_AF-A0A2M7NGB1-F1
#
_entry.id   AF-A0A2M7NGB1-F1
#
_cell.length_a   1.000
_cell.length_b   1.000
_cell.length_c   1.000
_cell.angle_alpha   90.00
_cell.angle_beta   90.00
_cell.angle_gamma   90.00
#
_symmetry.space_group_name_H-M   'P 1'
#
loop_
_entity.id
_entity.type
_entity.pdbx_description
1 polymer ?
#
loop_
_entity_poly.entity_id
_entity_poly.type
_entity_poly.pdbx_seq_one_letter_code
_entity_poly.pdbx_strand_id
1 'polypeptide(L)'
;MRFLLLIFSLLLFFQNSVFSQNTIKEGLQNLQSKNYPKAISIFDGLLQQEPQNTALLYNRAYATLLLHQANKVVETKTEDLRFKNFQSQHDTLKHAYNLASQALESYRAFSESDKNKLISQGIGNFKDVFNLKEGIATAASNLIVDAFYYVPFQRLPLTPPYNRPENADTTQALRHILVVQATDFLETYQKTRAYEGIRNARRSLLKEFITIPDLRARGTGNGYLYEKYCDCILEDYTEDELRNIIPEFYGADWNFPQYGYKNKEEYKKLEAFAKTKNMTVLQLFCKLNLHYKGVIYENESSQNKCVNCDLYESFIKEFAPHQLAFVAVQKLASGFIIDKKWSEASAIYQKFKPLFVNKDFGKKDDFDKIIALLNAKEDNLNLKNLGQNINTDGYETAPVPFLDAYGNEGLYFCRMDLGTGQDVYYSMFENGKYTKAVRLPDGVNTNTHEVPQSVSFDGNTLVLFGNYGSLDAYKIELRQQNSRLGNGDLFFAERNIKQDNTTNSPTWGRIKAFPFPVNTPNYEAGLSFSVDGNAVVFSSDREGVVGNYLPKAPKDRLYFHGREEFNIDIFVSEKNQETGEWNEPINLGEIINTPFAETQPFLHPDMKTLYFVSDGHYGLGSGDIFMSKRLNPNSWTEWSEPVNLGKSINTPFLDGFYMGTSGEFAFIVLKNMDRNTETSNQNNSYKTNYDIYRFEVPERFRPDPVLPPTIITGKIVDKNGKGIQTQIFIEDLSTGKIISTTQSNAKDGSFQVQISSNLLSNNTSNSSKIGMYAKQEGSFSTSQNISINQNRNANQGNKAGSSGNNNGTNQNSSSNSSSSSKNNQTGIKDKPTIFKTNQSLEIYEISELINDQKTVRLNNLFFDFDSYALQEASLPEIKRLFEILKENPTLKVSIEGHTDNTGKADYNNQLSENRAKAVSEQLISLGIDKNRVSYEGFGSKKQIADNFNEEGRAKNRRVEFRLSK
;
A
#
# COMPACT_ATOMS: atom_id res chain seq x y z
N MET A 1 -77.39 -9.44 9.11
CA MET A 1 -76.00 -9.08 8.75
C MET A 1 -74.93 -9.81 9.57
N ARG A 2 -74.93 -9.78 10.91
CA ARG A 2 -73.90 -10.48 11.72
C ARG A 2 -73.86 -12.01 11.55
N PHE A 3 -75.00 -12.66 11.31
CA PHE A 3 -75.05 -14.10 11.04
C PHE A 3 -74.57 -14.47 9.62
N LEU A 4 -74.81 -13.59 8.63
CA LEU A 4 -74.29 -13.78 7.26
C LEU A 4 -72.77 -13.57 7.19
N LEU A 5 -72.23 -12.60 7.96
CA LEU A 5 -70.79 -12.36 8.05
C LEU A 5 -70.04 -13.51 8.76
N LEU A 6 -70.67 -14.16 9.75
CA LEU A 6 -70.08 -15.33 10.42
C LEU A 6 -70.08 -16.57 9.51
N ILE A 7 -71.12 -16.75 8.71
CA ILE A 7 -71.20 -17.84 7.71
C ILE A 7 -70.22 -17.57 6.57
N PHE A 8 -70.03 -16.32 6.13
CA PHE A 8 -69.03 -15.97 5.12
C PHE A 8 -67.59 -16.11 5.63
N SER A 9 -67.31 -15.77 6.90
CA SER A 9 -66.00 -16.00 7.52
C SER A 9 -65.72 -17.49 7.75
N LEU A 10 -66.73 -18.29 8.14
CA LEU A 10 -66.57 -19.75 8.24
C LEU A 10 -66.38 -20.39 6.86
N LEU A 11 -67.11 -19.97 5.83
CA LEU A 11 -66.94 -20.46 4.45
C LEU A 11 -65.58 -20.07 3.85
N LEU A 12 -65.04 -18.88 4.14
CA LEU A 12 -63.69 -18.48 3.75
C LEU A 12 -62.60 -19.28 4.49
N PHE A 13 -62.79 -19.59 5.78
CA PHE A 13 -61.87 -20.44 6.54
C PHE A 13 -61.88 -21.91 6.04
N PHE A 14 -63.06 -22.46 5.73
CA PHE A 14 -63.19 -23.82 5.19
C PHE A 14 -62.79 -23.92 3.72
N GLN A 15 -62.99 -22.89 2.89
CA GLN A 15 -62.49 -22.88 1.52
C GLN A 15 -60.97 -22.76 1.46
N ASN A 16 -60.34 -21.93 2.31
CA ASN A 16 -58.87 -21.82 2.36
C ASN A 16 -58.21 -23.10 2.88
N SER A 17 -58.76 -23.77 3.90
CA SER A 17 -58.18 -25.02 4.43
C SER A 17 -58.28 -26.20 3.45
N VAL A 18 -59.35 -26.24 2.64
CA VAL A 18 -59.56 -27.30 1.63
C VAL A 18 -58.75 -27.01 0.35
N PHE A 19 -58.59 -25.73 -0.04
CA PHE A 19 -57.69 -25.34 -1.14
C PHE A 19 -56.21 -25.58 -0.79
N SER A 20 -55.77 -25.31 0.45
CA SER A 20 -54.37 -25.53 0.86
C SER A 20 -54.01 -27.01 0.96
N GLN A 21 -54.93 -27.89 1.42
CA GLN A 21 -54.70 -29.34 1.43
C GLN A 21 -54.64 -29.95 0.01
N ASN A 22 -55.48 -29.49 -0.92
CA ASN A 22 -55.45 -29.98 -2.31
C ASN A 22 -54.19 -29.53 -3.07
N THR A 23 -53.58 -28.40 -2.72
CA THR A 23 -52.37 -27.86 -3.36
C THR A 23 -51.07 -28.39 -2.73
N ILE A 24 -51.03 -28.68 -1.42
CA ILE A 24 -49.93 -29.47 -0.82
C ILE A 24 -49.85 -30.85 -1.48
N LYS A 25 -51.00 -31.49 -1.70
CA LYS A 25 -51.08 -32.79 -2.39
C LYS A 25 -50.53 -32.72 -3.81
N GLU A 26 -50.80 -31.64 -4.54
CA GLU A 26 -50.22 -31.38 -5.87
C GLU A 26 -48.68 -31.25 -5.81
N GLY A 27 -48.16 -30.50 -4.83
CA GLY A 27 -46.72 -30.40 -4.58
C GLY A 27 -46.08 -31.76 -4.28
N LEU A 28 -46.71 -32.56 -3.43
CA LEU A 28 -46.26 -33.92 -3.08
C LEU A 28 -46.33 -34.90 -4.28
N GLN A 29 -47.35 -34.80 -5.13
CA GLN A 29 -47.44 -35.59 -6.36
C GLN A 29 -46.30 -35.27 -7.32
N ASN A 30 -45.94 -34.00 -7.47
CA ASN A 30 -44.80 -33.58 -8.27
C ASN A 30 -43.46 -34.04 -7.67
N LEU A 31 -43.37 -34.09 -6.34
CA LEU A 31 -42.20 -34.64 -5.64
C LEU A 31 -42.07 -36.16 -5.90
N GLN A 32 -43.17 -36.92 -5.86
CA GLN A 32 -43.20 -38.36 -6.15
C GLN A 32 -42.89 -38.66 -7.63
N SER A 33 -43.35 -37.83 -8.57
CA SER A 33 -43.07 -37.97 -10.00
C SER A 33 -41.68 -37.44 -10.40
N LYS A 34 -40.86 -37.04 -9.43
CA LYS A 34 -39.50 -36.48 -9.60
C LYS A 34 -39.45 -35.14 -10.35
N ASN A 35 -40.57 -34.42 -10.43
CA ASN A 35 -40.62 -33.05 -10.97
C ASN A 35 -40.35 -32.01 -9.86
N TYR A 36 -39.12 -32.03 -9.33
CA TYR A 36 -38.74 -31.22 -8.18
C TYR A 36 -38.83 -29.70 -8.40
N PRO A 37 -38.45 -29.12 -9.57
CA PRO A 37 -38.60 -27.68 -9.80
C PRO A 37 -40.05 -27.21 -9.72
N LYS A 38 -41.00 -28.01 -10.22
CA LYS A 38 -42.42 -27.69 -10.14
C LYS A 38 -42.93 -27.81 -8.69
N ALA A 39 -42.52 -28.85 -7.96
CA ALA A 39 -42.84 -28.99 -6.54
C ALA A 39 -42.34 -27.80 -5.71
N ILE A 40 -41.08 -27.37 -5.94
CA ILE A 40 -40.47 -26.19 -5.33
C ILE A 40 -41.31 -24.92 -5.58
N SER A 41 -41.67 -24.65 -6.83
CA SER A 41 -42.46 -23.47 -7.19
C SER A 41 -43.84 -23.46 -6.53
N ILE A 42 -44.47 -24.63 -6.40
CA ILE A 42 -45.77 -24.77 -5.70
C ILE A 42 -45.58 -24.46 -4.21
N PHE A 43 -44.59 -25.05 -3.56
CA PHE A 43 -44.37 -24.81 -2.13
C PHE A 43 -43.94 -23.37 -1.82
N ASP A 44 -43.16 -22.70 -2.68
CA ASP A 44 -42.82 -21.28 -2.53
C ASP A 44 -44.07 -20.39 -2.58
N GLY A 45 -44.98 -20.64 -3.54
CA GLY A 45 -46.23 -19.90 -3.64
C GLY A 45 -47.14 -20.09 -2.41
N LEU A 46 -47.13 -21.29 -1.82
CA LEU A 46 -47.88 -21.58 -0.60
C LEU A 46 -47.21 -20.97 0.65
N LEU A 47 -45.89 -20.97 0.74
CA LEU A 47 -45.15 -20.35 1.85
C LEU A 47 -45.29 -18.82 1.88
N GLN A 48 -45.55 -18.17 0.75
CA GLN A 48 -45.90 -16.74 0.74
C GLN A 48 -47.23 -16.46 1.46
N GLN A 49 -48.15 -17.43 1.48
CA GLN A 49 -49.46 -17.30 2.11
C GLN A 49 -49.44 -17.82 3.55
N GLU A 50 -48.68 -18.88 3.81
CA GLU A 50 -48.53 -19.51 5.13
C GLU A 50 -47.05 -19.70 5.52
N PRO A 51 -46.31 -18.62 5.87
CA PRO A 51 -44.86 -18.67 6.05
C PRO A 51 -44.38 -19.57 7.20
N GLN A 52 -45.25 -19.87 8.16
CA GLN A 52 -44.94 -20.63 9.38
C GLN A 52 -45.46 -22.07 9.33
N ASN A 53 -45.99 -22.53 8.18
CA ASN A 53 -46.54 -23.86 8.06
C ASN A 53 -45.42 -24.92 8.02
N THR A 54 -45.33 -25.73 9.08
CA THR A 54 -44.31 -26.77 9.27
C THR A 54 -44.21 -27.76 8.10
N ALA A 55 -45.34 -28.18 7.52
CA ALA A 55 -45.35 -29.13 6.40
C ALA A 55 -44.82 -28.48 5.12
N LEU A 56 -45.15 -27.21 4.87
CA LEU A 56 -44.63 -26.48 3.71
C LEU A 56 -43.13 -26.22 3.82
N LEU A 57 -42.66 -25.80 5.00
CA LEU A 57 -41.24 -25.60 5.29
C LEU A 57 -40.44 -26.89 5.06
N TYR A 58 -40.93 -28.02 5.60
CA TYR A 58 -40.32 -29.34 5.41
C TYR A 58 -40.29 -29.76 3.93
N ASN A 59 -41.44 -29.74 3.25
CA ASN A 59 -41.53 -30.26 1.88
C ASN A 59 -40.74 -29.40 0.88
N ARG A 60 -40.66 -28.09 1.10
CA ARG A 60 -39.82 -27.20 0.30
C ARG A 60 -38.33 -27.52 0.47
N ALA A 61 -37.88 -27.67 1.72
CA ALA A 61 -36.51 -28.06 2.02
C ALA A 61 -36.18 -29.45 1.43
N TYR A 62 -37.10 -30.41 1.55
CA TYR A 62 -36.93 -31.76 1.01
C TYR A 62 -36.88 -31.79 -0.52
N ALA A 63 -37.77 -31.05 -1.20
CA ALA A 63 -37.73 -30.93 -2.65
C ALA A 63 -36.39 -30.32 -3.15
N THR A 64 -35.82 -29.40 -2.37
CA THR A 64 -34.50 -28.79 -2.66
C THR A 64 -33.37 -29.80 -2.57
N LEU A 65 -33.36 -30.60 -1.50
CA LEU A 65 -32.37 -31.66 -1.32
C LEU A 65 -32.45 -32.70 -2.45
N LEU A 66 -33.66 -33.14 -2.81
CA LEU A 66 -33.87 -34.11 -3.89
C LEU A 66 -33.46 -33.54 -5.26
N LEU A 67 -33.74 -32.26 -5.53
CA LEU A 67 -33.28 -31.59 -6.75
C LEU A 67 -31.74 -31.57 -6.81
N HIS A 68 -31.07 -31.19 -5.72
CA HIS A 68 -29.61 -31.20 -5.65
C HIS A 68 -29.03 -32.61 -5.90
N GLN A 69 -29.59 -33.64 -5.26
CA GLN A 69 -29.17 -35.03 -5.46
C GLN A 69 -29.40 -35.52 -6.91
N ALA A 70 -30.54 -35.16 -7.52
CA ALA A 70 -30.85 -35.54 -8.89
C ALA A 70 -29.92 -34.88 -9.91
N ASN A 71 -29.55 -33.61 -9.69
CA ASN A 71 -28.60 -32.91 -10.55
C ASN A 71 -27.18 -33.51 -10.45
N LYS A 72 -26.76 -33.92 -9.24
CA LYS A 72 -25.45 -34.56 -9.01
C LYS A 72 -25.25 -35.87 -9.79
N VAL A 73 -26.33 -36.61 -10.09
CA VAL A 73 -26.30 -37.86 -10.88
C VAL A 73 -26.18 -37.61 -12.39
N VAL A 74 -26.63 -36.44 -12.88
CA VAL A 74 -26.62 -36.09 -14.31
C VAL A 74 -25.28 -35.45 -14.73
N GLU A 75 -24.54 -34.86 -13.79
CA GLU A 75 -23.32 -34.07 -14.03
C GLU A 75 -22.00 -34.88 -14.06
N THR A 76 -22.04 -36.20 -13.88
CA THR A 76 -20.84 -37.07 -13.83
C THR A 76 -20.11 -37.26 -15.18
N LYS A 77 -20.55 -36.62 -16.27
CA LYS A 77 -19.87 -36.68 -17.58
C LYS A 77 -19.28 -35.33 -17.99
N THR A 78 -17.97 -35.24 -17.73
CA THR A 78 -16.92 -34.47 -18.44
C THR A 78 -17.05 -32.95 -18.47
N GLU A 79 -16.46 -32.37 -17.42
CA GLU A 79 -15.62 -31.16 -17.45
C GLU A 79 -16.31 -29.80 -17.58
N ASP A 80 -17.49 -29.69 -18.20
CA ASP A 80 -18.10 -28.41 -18.60
C ASP A 80 -19.21 -27.85 -17.71
N LEU A 81 -19.82 -28.72 -16.91
CA LEU A 81 -21.00 -28.40 -16.11
C LEU A 81 -20.71 -28.17 -14.62
N ARG A 82 -19.54 -28.60 -14.13
CA ARG A 82 -19.25 -28.71 -12.68
C ARG A 82 -19.15 -27.39 -11.92
N PHE A 83 -18.98 -26.26 -12.61
CA PHE A 83 -18.76 -24.95 -11.98
C PHE A 83 -19.92 -23.97 -12.15
N LYS A 84 -20.97 -24.31 -12.89
CA LYS A 84 -22.11 -23.40 -13.04
C LYS A 84 -22.91 -23.41 -11.74
N ASN A 85 -22.55 -22.45 -10.88
CA ASN A 85 -23.29 -21.96 -9.73
C ASN A 85 -22.96 -22.56 -8.34
N PHE A 86 -21.69 -22.88 -8.03
CA PHE A 86 -21.25 -23.37 -6.70
C PHE A 86 -21.78 -22.51 -5.53
N GLN A 87 -21.58 -21.19 -5.60
CA GLN A 87 -22.11 -20.22 -4.63
C GLN A 87 -23.64 -20.34 -4.50
N SER A 88 -24.37 -20.30 -5.61
CA SER A 88 -25.82 -20.40 -5.58
C SER A 88 -26.33 -21.76 -5.11
N GLN A 89 -25.61 -22.86 -5.39
CA GLN A 89 -25.97 -24.18 -4.88
C GLN A 89 -25.78 -24.24 -3.37
N HIS A 90 -24.68 -23.68 -2.85
CA HIS A 90 -24.47 -23.55 -1.41
C HIS A 90 -25.54 -22.65 -0.78
N ASP A 91 -25.84 -21.48 -1.36
CA ASP A 91 -26.91 -20.58 -0.90
C ASP A 91 -28.29 -21.26 -0.91
N THR A 92 -28.55 -22.08 -1.92
CA THR A 92 -29.79 -22.88 -2.04
C THR A 92 -29.88 -23.93 -0.94
N LEU A 93 -28.79 -24.64 -0.67
CA LEU A 93 -28.72 -25.62 0.42
C LEU A 93 -28.78 -24.94 1.80
N LYS A 94 -28.17 -23.77 1.95
CA LYS A 94 -28.25 -22.94 3.15
C LYS A 94 -29.68 -22.50 3.43
N HIS A 95 -30.37 -22.01 2.41
CA HIS A 95 -31.79 -21.66 2.52
C HIS A 95 -32.64 -22.88 2.91
N ALA A 96 -32.44 -24.02 2.25
CA ALA A 96 -33.13 -25.26 2.59
C ALA A 96 -32.86 -25.73 4.03
N TYR A 97 -31.63 -25.58 4.52
CA TYR A 97 -31.26 -25.92 5.89
C TYR A 97 -31.97 -25.04 6.92
N ASN A 98 -32.11 -23.75 6.64
CA ASN A 98 -32.87 -22.82 7.50
C ASN A 98 -34.35 -23.20 7.55
N LEU A 99 -34.97 -23.51 6.41
CA LEU A 99 -36.35 -23.99 6.35
C LEU A 99 -36.54 -25.31 7.12
N ALA A 100 -35.62 -26.27 6.95
CA ALA A 100 -35.65 -27.55 7.68
C ALA A 100 -35.46 -27.35 9.19
N SER A 101 -34.62 -26.39 9.60
CA SER A 101 -34.41 -26.06 11.02
C SER A 101 -35.66 -25.45 11.66
N GLN A 102 -36.33 -24.52 10.96
CA GLN A 102 -37.60 -23.95 11.41
C GLN A 102 -38.69 -25.02 11.50
N ALA A 103 -38.78 -25.90 10.50
CA ALA A 103 -39.73 -27.03 10.53
C ALA A 103 -39.48 -27.97 11.72
N LEU A 104 -38.21 -28.26 12.04
CA LEU A 104 -37.83 -29.11 13.17
C LEU A 104 -38.20 -28.46 14.51
N GLU A 105 -37.98 -27.17 14.67
CA GLU A 105 -38.34 -26.43 15.87
C GLU A 105 -39.85 -26.40 16.09
N SER A 106 -40.62 -26.05 15.05
CA SER A 106 -42.09 -26.07 15.08
C SER A 106 -42.64 -27.47 15.35
N TYR A 107 -42.06 -28.51 14.74
CA TYR A 107 -42.47 -29.89 14.97
C TYR A 107 -42.24 -30.34 16.43
N ARG A 108 -41.15 -29.89 17.07
CA ARG A 108 -40.87 -30.17 18.49
C ARG A 108 -41.90 -29.55 19.43
N ALA A 109 -42.47 -28.40 19.04
CA ALA A 109 -43.47 -27.69 19.82
C ALA A 109 -44.91 -28.24 19.67
N PHE A 110 -45.17 -29.16 18.73
CA PHE A 110 -46.51 -29.68 18.46
C PHE A 110 -46.97 -30.78 19.42
N SER A 111 -48.30 -30.83 19.63
CA SER A 111 -48.97 -31.94 20.32
C SER A 111 -48.95 -33.22 19.46
N GLU A 112 -49.08 -34.40 20.07
CA GLU A 112 -49.16 -35.68 19.31
C GLU A 112 -50.33 -35.71 18.31
N SER A 113 -51.46 -35.05 18.64
CA SER A 113 -52.59 -34.94 17.71
C SER A 113 -52.26 -34.10 16.48
N ASP A 114 -51.44 -33.07 16.61
CA ASP A 114 -51.06 -32.20 15.49
C ASP A 114 -49.94 -32.83 14.66
N LYS A 115 -49.02 -33.57 15.28
CA LYS A 115 -48.02 -34.39 14.58
C LYS A 115 -48.68 -35.43 13.67
N ASN A 116 -49.75 -36.09 14.12
CA ASN A 116 -50.50 -37.06 13.32
C ASN A 116 -51.14 -36.44 12.07
N LYS A 117 -51.53 -35.15 12.12
CA LYS A 117 -52.08 -34.44 10.95
C LYS A 117 -51.01 -34.14 9.90
N LEU A 118 -49.74 -34.08 10.27
CA LEU A 118 -48.64 -33.82 9.34
C LEU A 118 -48.29 -35.05 8.47
N ILE A 119 -48.71 -36.25 8.86
CA ILE A 119 -48.47 -37.49 8.11
C ILE A 119 -49.12 -37.43 6.72
N SER A 120 -50.37 -36.96 6.65
CA SER A 120 -51.07 -36.76 5.37
C SER A 120 -50.53 -35.59 4.54
N GLN A 121 -49.64 -34.78 5.13
CA GLN A 121 -48.99 -33.62 4.52
C GLN A 121 -47.51 -33.86 4.19
N GLY A 122 -47.04 -35.12 4.28
CA GLY A 122 -45.70 -35.52 3.83
C GLY A 122 -44.63 -35.65 4.91
N ILE A 123 -44.95 -35.43 6.19
CA ILE A 123 -44.03 -35.66 7.31
C ILE A 123 -44.44 -36.96 8.02
N GLY A 124 -43.76 -38.07 7.71
CA GLY A 124 -44.12 -39.39 8.25
C GLY A 124 -43.86 -39.53 9.75
N ASN A 125 -42.74 -39.03 10.25
CA ASN A 125 -42.36 -39.08 11.66
C ASN A 125 -41.26 -38.06 12.03
N PHE A 126 -40.95 -37.92 13.32
CA PHE A 126 -39.88 -37.04 13.83
C PHE A 126 -38.51 -37.28 13.18
N LYS A 127 -38.17 -38.54 12.90
CA LYS A 127 -36.90 -38.94 12.28
C LYS A 127 -36.79 -38.38 10.87
N ASP A 128 -37.90 -38.19 10.15
CA ASP A 128 -37.90 -37.62 8.80
C ASP A 128 -37.51 -36.13 8.83
N VAL A 129 -38.08 -35.34 9.75
CA VAL A 129 -37.78 -33.90 9.90
C VAL A 129 -36.36 -33.68 10.42
N PHE A 130 -35.92 -34.51 11.38
CA PHE A 130 -34.55 -34.48 11.89
C PHE A 130 -33.52 -34.87 10.82
N ASN A 131 -33.74 -35.97 10.09
CA ASN A 131 -32.82 -36.45 9.06
C ASN A 131 -32.74 -35.53 7.84
N LEU A 132 -33.79 -34.75 7.54
CA LEU A 132 -33.77 -33.79 6.44
C LEU A 132 -32.72 -32.71 6.66
N LYS A 133 -32.70 -32.12 7.87
CA LYS A 133 -31.71 -31.10 8.26
C LYS A 133 -30.28 -31.63 8.10
N GLU A 134 -30.03 -32.85 8.55
CA GLU A 134 -28.72 -33.52 8.43
C GLU A 134 -28.35 -33.86 6.97
N GLY A 135 -29.32 -34.30 6.17
CA GLY A 135 -29.13 -34.62 4.75
C GLY A 135 -28.74 -33.40 3.93
N ILE A 136 -29.31 -32.24 4.23
CA ILE A 136 -28.95 -30.96 3.60
C ILE A 136 -27.55 -30.51 4.01
N ALA A 137 -27.20 -30.60 5.29
CA ALA A 137 -25.85 -30.30 5.77
C ALA A 137 -24.80 -31.22 5.13
N THR A 138 -25.10 -32.51 4.98
CA THR A 138 -24.22 -33.48 4.29
C THR A 138 -24.07 -33.14 2.81
N ALA A 139 -25.15 -32.75 2.13
CA ALA A 139 -25.10 -32.32 0.73
C ALA A 139 -24.24 -31.05 0.56
N ALA A 140 -24.40 -30.07 1.44
CA ALA A 140 -23.60 -28.84 1.43
C ALA A 140 -22.11 -29.12 1.72
N SER A 141 -21.82 -30.06 2.62
CA SER A 141 -20.47 -30.53 2.88
C SER A 141 -19.84 -31.16 1.65
N ASN A 142 -20.54 -32.10 1.01
CA ASN A 142 -20.03 -32.80 -0.16
C ASN A 142 -19.83 -31.84 -1.33
N LEU A 143 -20.69 -30.82 -1.46
CA LEU A 143 -20.51 -29.76 -2.44
C LEU A 143 -19.14 -29.08 -2.27
N ILE A 144 -18.71 -28.79 -1.04
CA ILE A 144 -17.43 -28.11 -0.75
C ILE A 144 -16.23 -29.07 -0.87
N VAL A 145 -16.35 -30.30 -0.37
CA VAL A 145 -15.25 -31.30 -0.43
C VAL A 145 -15.02 -31.81 -1.86
N ASP A 146 -16.10 -31.98 -2.65
CA ASP A 146 -16.00 -32.41 -4.04
C ASP A 146 -15.64 -31.23 -4.97
N ALA A 147 -15.58 -29.99 -4.45
CA ALA A 147 -15.06 -28.85 -5.19
C ALA A 147 -13.57 -29.04 -5.46
N PHE A 148 -13.15 -28.70 -6.68
CA PHE A 148 -11.94 -29.17 -7.31
C PHE A 148 -10.63 -28.69 -6.62
N TYR A 149 -9.99 -29.54 -5.79
CA TYR A 149 -8.64 -29.27 -5.25
C TYR A 149 -7.51 -30.08 -5.92
N TYR A 150 -7.82 -30.97 -6.87
CA TYR A 150 -6.83 -31.93 -7.38
C TYR A 150 -6.86 -32.13 -8.90
N VAL A 151 -6.55 -31.08 -9.66
CA VAL A 151 -5.93 -31.29 -10.98
C VAL A 151 -4.49 -30.82 -10.91
N PRO A 152 -3.50 -31.74 -11.05
CA PRO A 152 -2.14 -31.34 -11.32
C PRO A 152 -2.14 -30.42 -12.53
N PHE A 153 -1.47 -29.27 -12.45
CA PHE A 153 -1.38 -28.26 -13.52
C PHE A 153 -1.09 -28.86 -14.91
N GLN A 154 -0.42 -30.00 -14.94
CA GLN A 154 -0.02 -30.77 -16.12
C GLN A 154 -1.14 -31.57 -16.82
N ARG A 155 -2.37 -31.64 -16.26
CA ARG A 155 -3.49 -32.42 -16.82
C ARG A 155 -4.71 -31.60 -17.27
N LEU A 156 -4.61 -30.28 -17.35
CA LEU A 156 -5.66 -29.46 -17.96
C LEU A 156 -5.63 -29.65 -19.49
N PRO A 157 -6.76 -30.00 -20.13
CA PRO A 157 -6.81 -30.05 -21.59
C PRO A 157 -6.58 -28.65 -22.19
N LEU A 158 -5.70 -28.59 -23.20
CA LEU A 158 -5.22 -27.36 -23.85
C LEU A 158 -6.24 -26.70 -24.80
N THR A 159 -7.47 -27.21 -24.90
CA THR A 159 -8.50 -26.69 -25.83
C THR A 159 -9.88 -26.66 -25.18
N PRO A 160 -10.56 -25.49 -25.12
CA PRO A 160 -11.86 -25.34 -24.44
C PRO A 160 -13.08 -25.51 -25.39
N PRO A 161 -14.23 -26.02 -24.90
CA PRO A 161 -15.56 -25.74 -25.47
C PRO A 161 -16.26 -24.48 -24.91
N TYR A 162 -15.59 -23.66 -24.08
CA TYR A 162 -16.21 -22.57 -23.33
C TYR A 162 -15.90 -21.19 -23.91
N ASN A 163 -16.91 -20.33 -23.99
CA ASN A 163 -16.74 -18.89 -23.90
C ASN A 163 -16.16 -18.54 -22.52
N ARG A 164 -14.82 -18.51 -22.41
CA ARG A 164 -14.09 -17.88 -21.31
C ARG A 164 -14.03 -16.37 -21.57
N PRO A 165 -14.23 -15.48 -20.57
CA PRO A 165 -13.45 -14.25 -20.55
C PRO A 165 -12.00 -14.69 -20.41
N GLU A 166 -11.17 -14.41 -21.40
CA GLU A 166 -10.00 -15.22 -21.72
C GLU A 166 -8.94 -15.37 -20.61
N ASN A 167 -8.98 -14.60 -19.52
CA ASN A 167 -7.82 -14.52 -18.62
C ASN A 167 -8.10 -14.43 -17.10
N ALA A 168 -9.34 -14.51 -16.60
CA ALA A 168 -9.60 -14.33 -15.16
C ALA A 168 -8.84 -15.36 -14.30
N ASP A 169 -8.20 -14.93 -13.19
CA ASP A 169 -7.69 -15.81 -12.13
C ASP A 169 -8.86 -16.47 -11.38
N THR A 170 -9.48 -17.39 -12.10
CA THR A 170 -10.53 -18.29 -11.61
C THR A 170 -10.01 -19.19 -10.49
N THR A 171 -8.72 -19.20 -10.15
CA THR A 171 -8.18 -20.00 -9.06
C THR A 171 -8.19 -19.22 -7.75
N GLN A 172 -7.79 -17.94 -7.72
CA GLN A 172 -7.82 -17.12 -6.51
C GLN A 172 -9.25 -16.71 -6.12
N ALA A 173 -10.08 -16.29 -7.09
CA ALA A 173 -11.49 -16.00 -6.84
C ALA A 173 -12.24 -17.25 -6.35
N LEU A 174 -11.97 -18.42 -6.95
CA LEU A 174 -12.54 -19.69 -6.51
C LEU A 174 -12.02 -20.10 -5.14
N ARG A 175 -10.73 -19.93 -4.82
CA ARG A 175 -10.17 -20.16 -3.49
C ARG A 175 -10.81 -19.27 -2.43
N HIS A 176 -11.00 -17.99 -2.72
CA HIS A 176 -11.66 -17.05 -1.80
C HIS A 176 -13.12 -17.42 -1.60
N ILE A 177 -13.86 -17.70 -2.68
CA ILE A 177 -15.24 -18.21 -2.63
C ILE A 177 -15.25 -19.50 -1.80
N LEU A 178 -14.34 -20.44 -2.01
CA LEU A 178 -14.28 -21.69 -1.26
C LEU A 178 -13.97 -21.49 0.22
N VAL A 179 -13.01 -20.63 0.57
CA VAL A 179 -12.70 -20.28 1.97
C VAL A 179 -13.91 -19.63 2.63
N VAL A 180 -14.59 -18.72 1.94
CA VAL A 180 -15.77 -18.03 2.47
C VAL A 180 -16.97 -18.97 2.57
N GLN A 181 -17.17 -19.87 1.62
CA GLN A 181 -18.26 -20.85 1.64
C GLN A 181 -17.98 -21.99 2.64
N ALA A 182 -16.72 -22.39 2.82
CA ALA A 182 -16.31 -23.28 3.92
C ALA A 182 -16.47 -22.60 5.28
N THR A 183 -16.15 -21.30 5.37
CA THR A 183 -16.41 -20.47 6.54
C THR A 183 -17.91 -20.40 6.85
N ASP A 184 -18.71 -20.06 5.85
CA ASP A 184 -20.17 -19.98 5.95
C ASP A 184 -20.78 -21.34 6.29
N PHE A 185 -20.19 -22.42 5.79
CA PHE A 185 -20.56 -23.78 6.16
C PHE A 185 -20.31 -24.04 7.65
N LEU A 186 -19.10 -23.74 8.13
CA LEU A 186 -18.71 -23.95 9.53
C LEU A 186 -19.54 -23.09 10.49
N GLU A 187 -20.00 -21.91 10.07
CA GLU A 187 -20.87 -21.01 10.86
C GLU A 187 -22.35 -21.41 10.81
N THR A 188 -22.87 -21.80 9.63
CA THR A 188 -24.30 -22.02 9.40
C THR A 188 -24.76 -23.41 9.83
N TYR A 189 -24.00 -24.45 9.49
CA TYR A 189 -24.37 -25.83 9.79
C TYR A 189 -23.86 -26.20 11.19
N GLN A 190 -24.60 -25.74 12.20
CA GLN A 190 -24.26 -25.88 13.63
C GLN A 190 -23.99 -27.32 14.07
N LYS A 191 -23.29 -27.48 15.21
CA LYS A 191 -22.91 -28.73 15.89
C LYS A 191 -23.97 -29.85 15.81
N THR A 192 -23.83 -30.77 14.86
CA THR A 192 -24.59 -32.03 14.88
C THR A 192 -23.69 -33.14 15.38
N ARG A 193 -23.55 -33.25 16.72
CA ARG A 193 -22.68 -34.21 17.42
C ARG A 193 -22.91 -35.70 17.04
N ALA A 194 -23.95 -36.03 16.28
CA ALA A 194 -24.42 -37.39 16.07
C ALA A 194 -24.14 -37.99 14.68
N TYR A 195 -23.60 -37.25 13.70
CA TYR A 195 -23.42 -37.77 12.34
C TYR A 195 -21.97 -37.70 11.84
N GLU A 196 -21.41 -38.87 11.57
CA GLU A 196 -20.02 -39.06 11.12
C GLU A 196 -19.72 -38.33 9.80
N GLY A 197 -20.72 -38.17 8.92
CA GLY A 197 -20.55 -37.46 7.63
C GLY A 197 -20.19 -35.99 7.75
N ILE A 198 -20.85 -35.23 8.65
CA ILE A 198 -20.59 -33.79 8.84
C ILE A 198 -19.27 -33.58 9.57
N ARG A 199 -18.98 -34.41 10.58
CA ARG A 199 -17.66 -34.46 11.23
C ARG A 199 -16.56 -34.77 10.22
N ASN A 200 -16.73 -35.77 9.36
CA ASN A 200 -15.76 -36.12 8.32
C ASN A 200 -15.58 -34.99 7.31
N ALA A 201 -16.64 -34.25 6.99
CA ALA A 201 -16.55 -33.06 6.14
C ALA A 201 -15.71 -31.96 6.75
N ARG A 202 -15.98 -31.58 8.01
CA ARG A 202 -15.21 -30.58 8.73
C ARG A 202 -13.75 -31.00 8.87
N ARG A 203 -13.49 -32.29 9.14
CA ARG A 203 -12.14 -32.89 9.16
C ARG A 203 -11.45 -32.84 7.80
N SER A 204 -12.15 -33.16 6.71
CA SER A 204 -11.59 -33.08 5.36
C SER A 204 -11.26 -31.65 4.97
N LEU A 205 -12.16 -30.70 5.24
CA LEU A 205 -11.91 -29.27 4.99
C LEU A 205 -10.70 -28.78 5.78
N LEU A 206 -10.63 -29.05 7.08
CA LEU A 206 -9.49 -28.67 7.90
C LEU A 206 -8.20 -29.34 7.42
N LYS A 207 -8.24 -30.64 7.07
CA LYS A 207 -7.10 -31.38 6.52
C LYS A 207 -6.62 -30.80 5.19
N GLU A 208 -7.52 -30.35 4.31
CA GLU A 208 -7.15 -29.69 3.07
C GLU A 208 -6.52 -28.32 3.32
N PHE A 209 -7.10 -27.50 4.23
CA PHE A 209 -6.53 -26.21 4.62
C PHE A 209 -5.09 -26.35 5.15
N ILE A 210 -4.80 -27.37 5.95
CA ILE A 210 -3.44 -27.61 6.51
C ILE A 210 -2.48 -28.27 5.52
N THR A 211 -2.95 -29.01 4.50
CA THR A 211 -2.08 -29.78 3.59
C THR A 211 -1.76 -29.07 2.28
N ILE A 212 -2.45 -27.99 1.90
CA ILE A 212 -2.18 -27.27 0.64
C ILE A 212 -0.99 -26.31 0.83
N PRO A 213 0.15 -26.53 0.16
CA PRO A 213 1.32 -25.65 0.29
C PRO A 213 1.06 -24.21 -0.15
N ASP A 214 0.14 -23.97 -1.09
CA ASP A 214 -0.14 -22.64 -1.65
C ASP A 214 -1.06 -21.77 -0.77
N LEU A 215 -1.96 -22.37 0.00
CA LEU A 215 -2.70 -21.66 1.07
C LEU A 215 -1.76 -21.34 2.24
N ARG A 216 -0.74 -22.19 2.45
CA ARG A 216 0.33 -21.96 3.43
C ARG A 216 1.40 -20.96 2.99
N ALA A 217 1.49 -20.63 1.70
CA ALA A 217 2.62 -19.86 1.14
C ALA A 217 2.32 -18.39 0.81
N ARG A 218 1.07 -17.92 0.93
CA ARG A 218 0.68 -16.56 0.48
C ARG A 218 -0.05 -15.71 1.54
N GLY A 219 0.29 -15.85 2.82
CA GLY A 219 -0.12 -14.91 3.87
C GLY A 219 -1.62 -14.83 4.18
N THR A 220 -2.38 -15.89 3.87
CA THR A 220 -3.81 -15.99 4.22
C THR A 220 -4.04 -17.04 5.30
N GLY A 221 -3.78 -16.69 6.54
CA GLY A 221 -4.65 -17.03 7.65
C GLY A 221 -4.49 -18.42 8.26
N ASN A 222 -3.32 -19.07 8.29
CA ASN A 222 -3.23 -20.37 8.97
C ASN A 222 -3.54 -20.25 10.47
N GLY A 223 -3.08 -19.17 11.12
CA GLY A 223 -3.44 -18.87 12.51
C GLY A 223 -4.88 -18.38 12.63
N TYR A 224 -5.31 -17.54 11.68
CA TYR A 224 -6.66 -16.98 11.64
C TYR A 224 -7.77 -18.04 11.52
N LEU A 225 -7.65 -19.00 10.59
CA LEU A 225 -8.67 -20.05 10.42
C LEU A 225 -8.70 -21.00 11.62
N TYR A 226 -7.53 -21.39 12.14
CA TYR A 226 -7.43 -22.27 13.30
C TYR A 226 -8.11 -21.65 14.52
N GLU A 227 -7.78 -20.41 14.85
CA GLU A 227 -8.32 -19.72 16.02
C GLU A 227 -9.77 -19.28 15.85
N LYS A 228 -10.22 -19.05 14.62
CA LYS A 228 -11.63 -18.79 14.30
C LYS A 228 -12.50 -20.06 14.45
N TYR A 229 -11.97 -21.24 14.11
CA TYR A 229 -12.71 -22.50 14.12
C TYR A 229 -12.29 -23.48 15.21
N CYS A 230 -11.56 -23.04 16.24
CA CYS A 230 -11.02 -23.98 17.21
C CYS A 230 -12.12 -24.83 17.91
N ASP A 231 -13.32 -24.28 18.12
CA ASP A 231 -14.45 -25.06 18.64
C ASP A 231 -14.80 -26.28 17.76
N CYS A 232 -14.67 -26.17 16.43
CA CYS A 232 -14.87 -27.30 15.52
C CYS A 232 -13.71 -28.30 15.59
N ILE A 233 -12.48 -27.80 15.73
CA ILE A 233 -11.26 -28.61 15.81
C ILE A 233 -11.24 -29.47 17.07
N LEU A 234 -11.58 -28.87 18.22
CA LEU A 234 -11.67 -29.55 19.52
C LEU A 234 -12.78 -30.60 19.58
N GLU A 235 -13.80 -30.51 18.71
CA GLU A 235 -14.93 -31.43 18.66
C GLU A 235 -14.73 -32.64 17.74
N ASP A 236 -13.94 -32.46 16.69
CA ASP A 236 -13.83 -33.44 15.61
C ASP A 236 -12.56 -34.26 15.62
N TYR A 237 -11.53 -33.82 16.34
CA TYR A 237 -10.26 -34.52 16.45
C TYR A 237 -10.10 -35.13 17.84
N THR A 238 -9.54 -36.34 17.89
CA THR A 238 -9.15 -36.95 19.17
C THR A 238 -7.94 -36.24 19.76
N GLU A 239 -7.71 -36.42 21.06
CA GLU A 239 -6.54 -35.85 21.72
C GLU A 239 -5.21 -36.30 21.06
N ASP A 240 -5.12 -37.55 20.62
CA ASP A 240 -3.93 -38.07 19.93
C ASP A 240 -3.75 -37.47 18.54
N GLU A 241 -4.84 -37.23 17.80
CA GLU A 241 -4.79 -36.58 16.49
C GLU A 241 -4.36 -35.10 16.63
N LEU A 242 -4.89 -34.40 17.62
CA LEU A 242 -4.52 -33.03 17.95
C LEU A 242 -3.04 -32.91 18.33
N ARG A 243 -2.50 -33.87 19.09
CA ARG A 243 -1.07 -33.91 19.49
C ARG A 243 -0.10 -33.94 18.31
N ASN A 244 -0.51 -34.47 17.16
CA ASN A 244 0.32 -34.52 15.95
C ASN A 244 0.22 -33.24 15.11
N ILE A 245 -0.88 -32.50 15.25
CA ILE A 245 -1.15 -31.26 14.52
C ILE A 245 -0.45 -30.08 15.20
N ILE A 246 -0.54 -29.95 16.54
CA ILE A 246 -0.02 -28.79 17.33
C ILE A 246 1.41 -28.32 16.99
N PRO A 247 2.43 -29.20 16.87
CA PRO A 247 3.80 -28.76 16.58
C PRO A 247 3.91 -28.07 15.21
N GLU A 248 3.04 -28.45 14.27
CA GLU A 248 2.92 -27.81 12.96
C GLU A 248 2.20 -26.45 13.02
N PHE A 249 1.88 -25.86 14.18
CA PHE A 249 1.22 -24.55 14.25
C PHE A 249 1.86 -23.66 15.31
N TYR A 250 1.99 -24.16 16.55
CA TYR A 250 2.53 -23.40 17.68
C TYR A 250 4.01 -23.69 17.96
N GLY A 251 4.62 -24.63 17.24
CA GLY A 251 5.98 -25.09 17.55
C GLY A 251 7.10 -24.14 17.18
N ALA A 252 6.78 -23.11 16.42
CA ALA A 252 7.71 -22.12 15.92
C ALA A 252 8.31 -21.16 16.92
N ASP A 253 7.47 -20.52 17.71
CA ASP A 253 7.87 -19.48 18.68
C ASP A 253 8.73 -20.07 19.79
N TRP A 254 8.52 -21.34 20.07
CA TRP A 254 9.30 -22.09 21.06
C TRP A 254 10.45 -22.89 20.46
N ASN A 255 10.72 -22.69 19.17
CA ASN A 255 11.79 -23.37 18.43
C ASN A 255 11.71 -24.89 18.59
N PHE A 256 10.60 -25.54 18.20
CA PHE A 256 10.36 -26.97 18.38
C PHE A 256 10.71 -27.87 17.17
N PRO A 257 11.56 -27.54 16.16
CA PRO A 257 11.17 -27.93 14.82
C PRO A 257 11.34 -29.42 14.50
N GLN A 258 12.28 -30.18 15.08
CA GLN A 258 12.51 -31.57 14.63
C GLN A 258 12.99 -32.51 15.74
N TYR A 259 12.30 -33.65 15.87
CA TYR A 259 12.61 -34.83 16.69
C TYR A 259 13.05 -34.55 18.14
N GLY A 260 12.08 -34.32 19.02
CA GLY A 260 12.33 -34.27 20.47
C GLY A 260 11.74 -33.07 21.21
N TYR A 261 10.80 -32.32 20.63
CA TYR A 261 10.17 -31.17 21.29
C TYR A 261 9.52 -31.51 22.64
N LYS A 262 8.98 -32.73 22.79
CA LYS A 262 8.48 -33.25 24.08
C LYS A 262 9.55 -33.23 25.18
N ASN A 263 10.83 -33.25 24.80
CA ASN A 263 11.95 -33.19 25.71
C ASN A 263 12.44 -31.77 25.99
N LYS A 264 12.04 -30.77 25.19
CA LYS A 264 12.36 -29.36 25.42
C LYS A 264 11.65 -28.86 26.67
N GLU A 265 12.38 -28.09 27.47
CA GLU A 265 11.94 -27.65 28.79
C GLU A 265 10.70 -26.75 28.71
N GLU A 266 10.64 -25.92 27.67
CA GLU A 266 9.56 -24.98 27.42
C GLU A 266 8.24 -25.68 27.06
N TYR A 267 8.28 -26.73 26.24
CA TYR A 267 7.09 -27.53 25.93
C TYR A 267 6.59 -28.28 27.17
N LYS A 268 7.50 -28.86 27.95
CA LYS A 268 7.14 -29.55 29.21
C LYS A 268 6.46 -28.58 30.18
N LYS A 269 6.96 -27.35 30.27
CA LYS A 269 6.36 -26.29 31.08
C LYS A 269 4.95 -25.94 30.58
N LEU A 270 4.78 -25.81 29.27
CA LEU A 270 3.48 -25.58 28.62
C LEU A 270 2.48 -26.72 28.86
N GLU A 271 2.90 -27.97 28.69
CA GLU A 271 2.07 -29.15 28.94
C GLU A 271 1.70 -29.27 30.42
N ALA A 272 2.64 -29.03 31.33
CA ALA A 272 2.39 -29.00 32.76
C ALA A 272 1.36 -27.92 33.14
N PHE A 273 1.52 -26.71 32.62
CA PHE A 273 0.58 -25.61 32.84
C PHE A 273 -0.82 -25.94 32.30
N ALA A 274 -0.92 -26.42 31.06
CA ALA A 274 -2.20 -26.84 30.47
C ALA A 274 -2.90 -27.89 31.33
N LYS A 275 -2.14 -28.87 31.85
CA LYS A 275 -2.65 -29.89 32.76
C LYS A 275 -3.21 -29.30 34.06
N THR A 276 -2.59 -28.25 34.63
CA THR A 276 -3.15 -27.57 35.82
C THR A 276 -4.51 -26.91 35.56
N LYS A 277 -4.84 -26.63 34.29
CA LYS A 277 -6.11 -26.03 33.86
C LYS A 277 -7.11 -27.08 33.37
N ASN A 278 -6.82 -28.37 33.53
CA ASN A 278 -7.60 -29.49 32.97
C ASN A 278 -7.79 -29.35 31.46
N MET A 279 -6.72 -28.95 30.76
CA MET A 279 -6.71 -28.71 29.32
C MET A 279 -5.54 -29.44 28.68
N THR A 280 -5.70 -29.80 27.41
CA THR A 280 -4.56 -30.07 26.52
C THR A 280 -3.87 -28.75 26.16
N VAL A 281 -2.62 -28.81 25.69
CA VAL A 281 -1.89 -27.62 25.18
C VAL A 281 -2.70 -26.89 24.10
N LEU A 282 -3.44 -27.64 23.28
CA LEU A 282 -4.26 -27.04 22.24
C LEU A 282 -5.52 -26.35 22.75
N GLN A 283 -6.23 -26.99 23.68
CA GLN A 283 -7.38 -26.36 24.34
C GLN A 283 -6.94 -25.09 25.06
N LEU A 284 -5.76 -25.10 25.66
CA LEU A 284 -5.15 -23.91 26.25
C LEU A 284 -4.95 -22.81 25.19
N PHE A 285 -4.26 -23.10 24.09
CA PHE A 285 -4.02 -22.09 23.05
C PHE A 285 -5.30 -21.58 22.40
N CYS A 286 -6.30 -22.41 22.21
CA CYS A 286 -7.59 -21.97 21.69
C CYS A 286 -8.38 -21.08 22.63
N LYS A 287 -8.30 -21.34 23.93
CA LYS A 287 -8.93 -20.50 24.94
C LYS A 287 -8.18 -19.19 25.16
N LEU A 288 -6.86 -19.19 24.95
CA LEU A 288 -6.06 -17.98 24.91
C LEU A 288 -6.35 -17.19 23.63
N ASN A 289 -6.31 -17.80 22.45
CA ASN A 289 -6.63 -17.18 21.17
C ASN A 289 -5.78 -15.92 20.92
N LEU A 290 -4.46 -16.05 21.08
CA LEU A 290 -3.53 -14.90 21.11
C LEU A 290 -3.38 -14.20 19.76
N HIS A 291 -3.83 -14.78 18.64
CA HIS A 291 -3.65 -14.21 17.31
C HIS A 291 -4.96 -13.64 16.70
N TYR A 292 -6.15 -14.00 17.20
CA TYR A 292 -7.44 -13.58 16.64
C TYR A 292 -8.35 -12.85 17.66
N LYS A 293 -9.24 -13.54 18.38
CA LYS A 293 -10.26 -12.89 19.25
C LYS A 293 -9.68 -12.40 20.58
N GLY A 294 -8.59 -12.99 21.04
CA GLY A 294 -7.99 -12.63 22.33
C GLY A 294 -8.93 -12.85 23.52
N VAL A 295 -9.05 -11.83 24.38
CA VAL A 295 -9.88 -11.87 25.58
C VAL A 295 -11.37 -11.80 25.25
N ILE A 296 -12.15 -12.68 25.87
CA ILE A 296 -13.58 -12.85 25.60
C ILE A 296 -14.41 -12.23 26.74
N TYR A 297 -15.36 -11.37 26.40
CA TYR A 297 -16.34 -10.79 27.32
C TYR A 297 -17.74 -11.31 26.98
N GLU A 298 -18.48 -11.78 27.98
CA GLU A 298 -19.89 -12.16 27.86
C GLU A 298 -20.80 -11.02 28.35
N ASN A 299 -21.86 -10.76 27.59
CA ASN A 299 -22.90 -9.77 27.93
C ASN A 299 -23.96 -10.43 28.82
N GLU A 300 -23.77 -10.39 30.13
CA GLU A 300 -24.87 -10.62 31.08
C GLU A 300 -25.24 -9.31 31.76
N SER A 301 -26.50 -8.86 31.59
CA SER A 301 -27.15 -7.82 32.40
C SER A 301 -26.24 -6.66 32.84
N SER A 302 -25.94 -5.73 31.94
CA SER A 302 -25.27 -4.44 32.23
C SER A 302 -23.85 -4.48 32.83
N GLN A 303 -23.19 -5.65 32.93
CA GLN A 303 -21.77 -5.76 33.24
C GLN A 303 -21.06 -6.75 32.29
N ASN A 304 -20.04 -6.28 31.58
CA ASN A 304 -19.21 -7.15 30.73
C ASN A 304 -18.32 -8.03 31.62
N LYS A 305 -18.66 -9.32 31.76
CA LYS A 305 -17.85 -10.28 32.52
C LYS A 305 -16.81 -10.90 31.59
N CYS A 306 -15.54 -10.79 31.96
CA CYS A 306 -14.47 -11.46 31.22
C CYS A 306 -14.46 -12.97 31.51
N VAL A 307 -14.50 -13.78 30.46
CA VAL A 307 -14.66 -15.25 30.55
C VAL A 307 -13.31 -15.97 30.70
N ASN A 308 -12.26 -15.46 30.06
CA ASN A 308 -10.93 -16.09 30.02
C ASN A 308 -9.81 -15.25 30.66
N CYS A 309 -10.11 -14.13 31.33
CA CYS A 309 -9.08 -13.29 31.97
C CYS A 309 -8.23 -14.07 32.98
N ASP A 310 -8.85 -14.89 33.83
CA ASP A 310 -8.10 -15.70 34.83
C ASP A 310 -7.08 -16.66 34.18
N LEU A 311 -7.40 -17.18 32.98
CA LEU A 311 -6.51 -18.02 32.21
C LEU A 311 -5.31 -17.21 31.69
N TYR A 312 -5.58 -16.02 31.14
CA TYR A 312 -4.56 -15.06 30.73
C TYR A 312 -3.64 -14.68 31.87
N GLU A 313 -4.18 -14.27 33.03
CA GLU A 313 -3.35 -13.87 34.17
C GLU A 313 -2.47 -15.02 34.69
N SER A 314 -3.03 -16.23 34.73
CA SER A 314 -2.28 -17.43 35.12
C SER A 314 -1.16 -17.73 34.12
N PHE A 315 -1.45 -17.61 32.82
CA PHE A 315 -0.49 -17.84 31.76
C PHE A 315 0.65 -16.82 31.82
N ILE A 316 0.33 -15.52 31.97
CA ILE A 316 1.34 -14.46 32.08
C ILE A 316 2.26 -14.72 33.28
N LYS A 317 1.71 -15.09 34.45
CA LYS A 317 2.51 -15.39 35.65
C LYS A 317 3.44 -16.58 35.47
N GLU A 318 2.98 -17.61 34.78
CA GLU A 318 3.77 -18.82 34.55
C GLU A 318 4.89 -18.58 33.54
N PHE A 319 4.59 -17.85 32.46
CA PHE A 319 5.48 -17.75 31.30
C PHE A 319 6.31 -16.48 31.26
N ALA A 320 6.00 -15.42 32.01
CA ALA A 320 6.87 -14.25 32.07
C ALA A 320 8.30 -14.65 32.50
N PRO A 321 9.35 -14.04 31.92
CA PRO A 321 9.34 -12.90 31.00
C PRO A 321 9.23 -13.29 29.51
N HIS A 322 8.79 -14.50 29.18
CA HIS A 322 8.71 -14.99 27.79
C HIS A 322 7.83 -14.10 26.91
N GLN A 323 8.19 -14.01 25.63
CA GLN A 323 7.49 -13.20 24.65
C GLN A 323 5.99 -13.49 24.61
N LEU A 324 5.55 -14.75 24.54
CA LEU A 324 4.11 -15.09 24.59
C LEU A 324 3.35 -14.52 25.81
N ALA A 325 4.00 -14.37 26.95
CA ALA A 325 3.39 -13.70 28.10
C ALA A 325 3.19 -12.20 27.86
N PHE A 326 4.09 -11.54 27.11
CA PHE A 326 3.96 -10.12 26.75
C PHE A 326 2.73 -9.84 25.86
N VAL A 327 2.46 -10.62 24.81
CA VAL A 327 1.23 -10.44 24.01
C VAL A 327 0.01 -10.85 24.78
N ALA A 328 0.10 -11.84 25.67
CA ALA A 328 -1.01 -12.12 26.57
C ALA A 328 -1.36 -10.85 27.39
N VAL A 329 -0.38 -10.06 27.85
CA VAL A 329 -0.62 -8.74 28.45
C VAL A 329 -1.26 -7.77 27.45
N GLN A 330 -0.73 -7.65 26.23
CA GLN A 330 -1.28 -6.73 25.21
C GLN A 330 -2.74 -7.07 24.85
N LYS A 331 -3.07 -8.35 24.63
CA LYS A 331 -4.43 -8.84 24.36
C LYS A 331 -5.36 -8.68 25.56
N LEU A 332 -4.84 -8.78 26.78
CA LEU A 332 -5.62 -8.47 27.97
C LEU A 332 -5.96 -6.98 28.08
N ALA A 333 -5.09 -6.11 27.58
CA ALA A 333 -5.31 -4.67 27.53
C ALA A 333 -6.14 -4.20 26.31
N SER A 334 -6.19 -4.97 25.21
CA SER A 334 -6.73 -4.52 23.92
C SER A 334 -8.18 -4.05 23.98
N GLY A 335 -9.06 -4.76 24.71
CA GLY A 335 -10.46 -4.35 24.88
C GLY A 335 -10.60 -2.96 25.53
N PHE A 336 -9.74 -2.66 26.50
CA PHE A 336 -9.68 -1.33 27.10
C PHE A 336 -9.14 -0.27 26.14
N ILE A 337 -8.15 -0.61 25.30
CA ILE A 337 -7.60 0.30 24.28
C ILE A 337 -8.67 0.62 23.22
N ILE A 338 -9.42 -0.39 22.73
CA ILE A 338 -10.54 -0.22 21.78
C ILE A 338 -11.62 0.68 22.38
N ASP A 339 -11.98 0.45 23.64
CA ASP A 339 -12.96 1.25 24.38
C ASP A 339 -12.41 2.63 24.82
N LYS A 340 -11.15 2.95 24.51
CA LYS A 340 -10.42 4.16 24.97
C LYS A 340 -10.36 4.32 26.50
N LYS A 341 -10.45 3.22 27.23
CA LYS A 341 -10.27 3.12 28.69
C LYS A 341 -8.78 3.05 29.04
N TRP A 342 -8.11 4.18 28.82
CA TRP A 342 -6.64 4.28 28.88
C TRP A 342 -6.05 3.95 30.26
N SER A 343 -6.75 4.33 31.35
CA SER A 343 -6.28 4.10 32.71
C SER A 343 -6.32 2.61 33.07
N GLU A 344 -7.37 1.93 32.63
CA GLU A 344 -7.57 0.49 32.82
C GLU A 344 -6.55 -0.31 32.00
N ALA A 345 -6.33 0.07 30.74
CA ALA A 345 -5.26 -0.51 29.92
C ALA A 345 -3.89 -0.33 30.61
N SER A 346 -3.57 0.88 31.07
CA SER A 346 -2.32 1.21 31.78
C SER A 346 -2.16 0.37 33.05
N ALA A 347 -3.24 0.16 33.81
CA ALA A 347 -3.24 -0.66 35.02
C ALA A 347 -2.91 -2.14 34.72
N ILE A 348 -3.34 -2.69 33.58
CA ILE A 348 -2.95 -4.04 33.15
C ILE A 348 -1.42 -4.14 32.95
N TYR A 349 -0.83 -3.19 32.22
CA TYR A 349 0.63 -3.18 32.05
C TYR A 349 1.37 -3.00 33.37
N GLN A 350 0.92 -2.08 34.25
CA GLN A 350 1.51 -1.87 35.57
C GLN A 350 1.48 -3.14 36.44
N LYS A 351 0.37 -3.89 36.38
CA LYS A 351 0.18 -5.13 37.14
C LYS A 351 1.20 -6.21 36.75
N PHE A 352 1.49 -6.37 35.46
CA PHE A 352 2.37 -7.45 34.99
C PHE A 352 3.82 -7.03 34.79
N LYS A 353 4.13 -5.74 34.70
CA LYS A 353 5.49 -5.19 34.59
C LYS A 353 6.51 -5.85 35.56
N PRO A 354 6.21 -6.08 36.86
CA PRO A 354 7.18 -6.66 37.79
C PRO A 354 7.58 -8.11 37.46
N LEU A 355 6.91 -8.79 36.54
CA LEU A 355 7.27 -10.15 36.12
C LEU A 355 8.31 -10.16 34.98
N PHE A 356 8.54 -9.01 34.33
CA PHE A 356 9.45 -8.86 33.18
C PHE A 356 10.76 -8.16 33.60
N VAL A 357 11.47 -8.73 34.57
CA VAL A 357 12.65 -8.07 35.21
C VAL A 357 13.98 -8.43 34.54
N ASN A 358 14.07 -9.53 33.78
CA ASN A 358 15.31 -9.94 33.14
C ASN A 358 15.58 -9.17 31.84
N LYS A 359 16.80 -8.62 31.70
CA LYS A 359 17.27 -7.88 30.52
C LYS A 359 17.44 -8.76 29.28
N ASP A 360 17.62 -10.07 29.44
CA ASP A 360 17.90 -10.99 28.32
C ASP A 360 16.77 -11.07 27.28
N PHE A 361 15.56 -10.62 27.62
CA PHE A 361 14.42 -10.54 26.70
C PHE A 361 13.98 -9.09 26.38
N GLY A 362 14.69 -8.06 26.85
CA GLY A 362 14.57 -6.67 26.39
C GLY A 362 13.26 -5.89 26.67
N LYS A 363 12.19 -6.52 27.15
CA LYS A 363 10.84 -5.89 27.20
C LYS A 363 10.53 -5.04 28.44
N LYS A 364 11.41 -4.96 29.45
CA LYS A 364 11.12 -4.17 30.68
C LYS A 364 10.87 -2.69 30.36
N ASP A 365 11.69 -2.12 29.50
CA ASP A 365 11.60 -0.72 29.09
C ASP A 365 10.37 -0.49 28.20
N ASP A 366 9.93 -1.50 27.44
CA ASP A 366 8.71 -1.46 26.64
C ASP A 366 7.46 -1.27 27.50
N PHE A 367 7.37 -1.92 28.67
CA PHE A 367 6.28 -1.68 29.62
C PHE A 367 6.23 -0.22 30.06
N ASP A 368 7.38 0.37 30.39
CA ASP A 368 7.46 1.78 30.81
C ASP A 368 7.02 2.73 29.70
N LYS A 369 7.47 2.48 28.47
CA LYS A 369 7.07 3.27 27.30
C LYS A 369 5.59 3.11 26.96
N ILE A 370 5.02 1.91 27.04
CA ILE A 370 3.59 1.67 26.80
C ILE A 370 2.73 2.31 27.89
N ILE A 371 3.13 2.20 29.17
CA ILE A 371 2.43 2.88 30.27
C ILE A 371 2.47 4.40 30.06
N ALA A 372 3.62 4.96 29.68
CA ALA A 372 3.76 6.37 29.35
C ALA A 372 2.86 6.77 28.16
N LEU A 373 2.82 5.96 27.11
CA LEU A 373 1.98 6.14 25.92
C LEU A 373 0.48 6.18 26.27
N LEU A 374 0.03 5.22 27.10
CA LEU A 374 -1.36 5.13 27.54
C LEU A 374 -1.73 6.30 28.46
N ASN A 375 -0.82 6.76 29.30
CA ASN A 375 -1.04 7.90 30.21
C ASN A 375 -0.89 9.27 29.52
N ALA A 376 -0.28 9.33 28.34
CA ALA A 376 -0.14 10.57 27.59
C ALA A 376 -1.51 11.15 27.18
N LYS A 377 -1.56 12.47 27.01
CA LYS A 377 -2.75 13.16 26.50
C LYS A 377 -3.07 12.64 25.09
N GLU A 378 -4.32 12.23 24.86
CA GLU A 378 -4.79 11.79 23.54
C GLU A 378 -4.81 12.97 22.56
N ASP A 379 -4.34 12.74 21.33
CA ASP A 379 -4.47 13.72 20.26
C ASP A 379 -5.90 13.76 19.75
N ASN A 380 -6.41 14.96 19.52
CA ASN A 380 -7.68 15.16 18.84
C ASN A 380 -7.46 15.12 17.33
N LEU A 381 -7.42 13.93 16.75
CA LEU A 381 -7.31 13.77 15.29
C LEU A 381 -8.62 14.19 14.63
N ASN A 382 -8.59 15.28 13.88
CA ASN A 382 -9.70 15.68 13.02
C ASN A 382 -9.70 14.82 11.75
N LEU A 383 -10.22 13.59 11.86
CA LEU A 383 -10.36 12.67 10.73
C LEU A 383 -11.39 13.20 9.73
N LYS A 384 -10.95 13.48 8.51
CA LYS A 384 -11.81 13.93 7.40
C LYS A 384 -12.03 12.78 6.42
N ASN A 385 -13.28 12.32 6.31
CA ASN A 385 -13.68 11.38 5.26
C ASN A 385 -13.51 12.06 3.88
N LEU A 386 -12.94 11.34 2.90
CA LEU A 386 -12.64 11.90 1.58
C LEU A 386 -13.85 12.02 0.64
N GLY A 387 -15.02 11.56 1.08
CA GLY A 387 -16.29 11.68 0.36
C GLY A 387 -16.43 10.73 -0.84
N GLN A 388 -17.61 10.77 -1.48
CA GLN A 388 -18.03 9.80 -2.51
C GLN A 388 -17.19 9.77 -3.79
N ASN A 389 -16.35 10.80 -4.01
CA ASN A 389 -15.43 10.83 -5.13
C ASN A 389 -14.28 9.82 -4.97
N ILE A 390 -13.94 9.50 -3.72
CA ILE A 390 -12.94 8.48 -3.35
C ILE A 390 -13.66 7.27 -2.77
N ASN A 391 -14.33 7.46 -1.63
CA ASN A 391 -14.95 6.42 -0.81
C ASN A 391 -16.31 6.02 -1.38
N THR A 392 -16.42 4.80 -1.91
CA THR A 392 -17.65 4.29 -2.53
C THR A 392 -18.40 3.33 -1.59
N ASP A 393 -19.31 2.51 -2.13
CA ASP A 393 -19.88 1.34 -1.42
C ASP A 393 -18.94 0.13 -1.44
N GLY A 394 -17.76 0.27 -2.04
CA GLY A 394 -16.72 -0.75 -2.12
C GLY A 394 -15.65 -0.62 -1.04
N TYR A 395 -14.50 -1.22 -1.33
CA TYR A 395 -13.32 -1.19 -0.49
C TYR A 395 -12.31 -0.22 -1.08
N GLU A 396 -11.97 0.84 -0.36
CA GLU A 396 -10.88 1.73 -0.72
C GLU A 396 -9.69 1.58 0.23
N THR A 397 -8.50 1.31 -0.33
CA THR A 397 -7.28 1.04 0.45
C THR A 397 -6.03 1.61 -0.21
N ALA A 398 -4.87 1.47 0.44
CA ALA A 398 -3.56 1.89 -0.06
C ALA A 398 -3.48 3.34 -0.62
N PRO A 399 -3.90 4.36 0.15
CA PRO A 399 -3.82 5.75 -0.25
C PRO A 399 -2.36 6.23 -0.37
N VAL A 400 -1.79 6.25 -1.58
CA VAL A 400 -0.45 6.78 -1.86
C VAL A 400 -0.57 8.25 -2.28
N PRO A 401 -0.27 9.22 -1.39
CA PRO A 401 -0.31 10.63 -1.73
C PRO A 401 0.86 11.02 -2.63
N PHE A 402 0.62 12.00 -3.50
CA PHE A 402 1.66 12.52 -4.39
C PHE A 402 1.50 14.01 -4.67
N LEU A 403 2.55 14.62 -5.21
CA LEU A 403 2.50 15.94 -5.84
C LEU A 403 2.75 15.76 -7.34
N ASP A 404 1.90 16.37 -8.16
CA ASP A 404 2.16 16.40 -9.60
C ASP A 404 3.30 17.39 -9.93
N ALA A 405 3.71 17.37 -11.19
CA ALA A 405 4.73 18.29 -11.71
C ALA A 405 4.29 19.77 -11.70
N TYR A 406 3.11 20.11 -11.20
CA TYR A 406 2.61 21.46 -10.99
C TYR A 406 2.34 21.75 -9.50
N GLY A 407 2.79 20.86 -8.61
CA GLY A 407 2.61 20.85 -7.16
C GLY A 407 1.16 20.87 -6.70
N ASN A 408 0.25 20.31 -7.49
CA ASN A 408 -1.06 19.93 -7.01
C ASN A 408 -0.96 18.59 -6.28
N GLU A 409 -1.61 18.51 -5.12
CA GLU A 409 -1.76 17.26 -4.38
C GLU A 409 -2.67 16.29 -5.13
N GLY A 410 -2.34 15.01 -5.05
CA GLY A 410 -3.14 13.92 -5.59
C GLY A 410 -3.02 12.68 -4.73
N LEU A 411 -3.82 11.67 -5.08
CA LEU A 411 -3.88 10.39 -4.39
C LEU A 411 -4.00 9.26 -5.40
N TYR A 412 -3.10 8.27 -5.35
CA TYR A 412 -3.32 6.94 -5.90
C TYR A 412 -3.91 6.05 -4.81
N PHE A 413 -4.81 5.15 -5.16
CA PHE A 413 -5.43 4.24 -4.18
C PHE A 413 -6.02 3.01 -4.88
N CYS A 414 -6.29 1.96 -4.12
CA CYS A 414 -6.99 0.78 -4.62
C CYS A 414 -8.49 0.92 -4.45
N ARG A 415 -9.24 0.40 -5.41
CA ARG A 415 -10.65 0.04 -5.26
C ARG A 415 -10.85 -1.42 -5.66
N MET A 416 -11.63 -2.16 -4.88
CA MET A 416 -12.04 -3.53 -5.24
C MET A 416 -13.22 -3.50 -6.22
N ASP A 417 -12.99 -3.97 -7.46
CA ASP A 417 -14.04 -4.10 -8.48
C ASP A 417 -14.32 -5.59 -8.78
N LEU A 418 -15.60 -5.98 -8.73
CA LEU A 418 -16.04 -7.35 -8.99
C LEU A 418 -15.78 -7.73 -10.46
N GLY A 419 -14.68 -8.46 -10.71
CA GLY A 419 -14.34 -9.01 -12.03
C GLY A 419 -12.88 -8.85 -12.43
N THR A 420 -12.14 -7.92 -11.81
CA THR A 420 -10.72 -7.66 -12.07
C THR A 420 -9.84 -7.80 -10.84
N GLY A 421 -10.36 -7.63 -9.61
CA GLY A 421 -9.56 -7.69 -8.38
C GLY A 421 -9.42 -6.31 -7.73
N GLN A 422 -8.25 -6.02 -7.16
CA GLN A 422 -7.92 -4.68 -6.67
C GLN A 422 -7.34 -3.88 -7.85
N ASP A 423 -8.03 -2.82 -8.24
CA ASP A 423 -7.61 -1.92 -9.31
C ASP A 423 -7.09 -0.62 -8.71
N VAL A 424 -6.05 -0.06 -9.33
CA VAL A 424 -5.47 1.25 -8.99
C VAL A 424 -6.26 2.36 -9.65
N TYR A 425 -6.66 3.32 -8.83
CA TYR A 425 -7.32 4.56 -9.19
C TYR A 425 -6.45 5.75 -8.81
N TYR A 426 -6.71 6.90 -9.42
CA TYR A 426 -6.13 8.16 -8.98
C TYR A 426 -7.16 9.28 -8.93
N SER A 427 -6.89 10.29 -8.11
CA SER A 427 -7.69 11.51 -7.99
C SER A 427 -6.80 12.71 -7.63
N MET A 428 -7.18 13.89 -8.08
CA MET A 428 -6.49 15.15 -7.79
C MET A 428 -7.23 15.92 -6.68
N PHE A 429 -6.49 16.62 -5.84
CA PHE A 429 -7.07 17.50 -4.82
C PHE A 429 -7.22 18.92 -5.35
N GLU A 430 -8.47 19.33 -5.58
CA GLU A 430 -8.80 20.62 -6.18
C GLU A 430 -9.94 21.30 -5.41
N ASN A 431 -9.80 22.60 -5.14
CA ASN A 431 -10.83 23.41 -4.47
C ASN A 431 -11.33 22.79 -3.13
N GLY A 432 -10.40 22.23 -2.36
CA GLY A 432 -10.69 21.66 -1.03
C GLY A 432 -11.30 20.27 -1.03
N LYS A 433 -11.40 19.59 -2.18
CA LYS A 433 -11.93 18.23 -2.29
C LYS A 433 -11.18 17.41 -3.35
N TYR A 434 -11.25 16.10 -3.24
CA TYR A 434 -10.78 15.21 -4.29
C TYR A 434 -11.74 15.22 -5.48
N THR A 435 -11.18 15.22 -6.70
CA THR A 435 -11.93 15.06 -7.95
C THR A 435 -12.46 13.63 -8.08
N LYS A 436 -13.37 13.39 -9.02
CA LYS A 436 -13.89 12.04 -9.26
C LYS A 436 -12.73 11.10 -9.62
N ALA A 437 -12.61 9.99 -8.90
CA ALA A 437 -11.55 9.02 -9.13
C ALA A 437 -11.59 8.43 -10.54
N VAL A 438 -10.40 8.26 -11.13
CA VAL A 438 -10.19 7.74 -12.47
C VAL A 438 -9.38 6.44 -12.36
N ARG A 439 -9.89 5.37 -12.98
CA ARG A 439 -9.20 4.07 -13.05
C ARG A 439 -7.96 4.19 -13.93
N LEU A 440 -6.82 3.63 -13.49
CA LEU A 440 -5.63 3.52 -14.34
C LEU A 440 -5.86 2.54 -15.51
N PRO A 441 -5.13 2.70 -16.65
CA PRO A 441 -5.37 1.89 -17.85
C PRO A 441 -5.01 0.41 -17.68
N ASP A 442 -5.47 -0.43 -18.61
CA ASP A 442 -5.31 -1.91 -18.61
C ASP A 442 -3.85 -2.41 -18.77
N GLY A 443 -2.87 -1.49 -18.80
CA GLY A 443 -1.45 -1.80 -18.71
C GLY A 443 -0.88 -1.73 -17.29
N VAL A 444 -1.52 -0.98 -16.40
CA VAL A 444 -1.22 -0.94 -14.96
C VAL A 444 -2.17 -1.87 -14.23
N ASN A 445 -3.47 -1.66 -14.44
CA ASN A 445 -4.50 -2.55 -13.93
C ASN A 445 -4.61 -3.75 -14.84
N THR A 446 -4.58 -4.95 -14.27
CA THR A 446 -4.75 -6.18 -15.01
C THR A 446 -6.08 -6.81 -14.61
N ASN A 447 -6.19 -8.11 -14.74
CA ASN A 447 -7.30 -8.89 -14.23
C ASN A 447 -6.91 -9.64 -12.94
N THR A 448 -5.86 -9.17 -12.27
CA THR A 448 -5.40 -9.63 -10.97
C THR A 448 -5.42 -8.48 -9.96
N HIS A 449 -4.70 -8.64 -8.86
CA HIS A 449 -4.63 -7.64 -7.81
C HIS A 449 -3.43 -6.72 -8.02
N GLU A 450 -3.68 -5.41 -8.05
CA GLU A 450 -2.66 -4.38 -8.13
C GLU A 450 -2.84 -3.34 -7.03
N VAL A 451 -1.72 -3.04 -6.36
CA VAL A 451 -1.68 -2.13 -5.21
C VAL A 451 -0.59 -1.09 -5.42
N PRO A 452 -0.90 0.22 -5.41
CA PRO A 452 0.12 1.25 -5.45
C PRO A 452 0.90 1.22 -4.13
N GLN A 453 2.23 1.24 -4.22
CA GLN A 453 3.12 1.26 -3.06
C GLN A 453 3.67 2.66 -2.83
N SER A 454 4.17 3.29 -3.90
CA SER A 454 4.69 4.66 -3.87
C SER A 454 4.75 5.24 -5.28
N VAL A 455 5.06 6.53 -5.37
CA VAL A 455 5.45 7.19 -6.61
C VAL A 455 6.74 7.96 -6.36
N SER A 456 7.64 8.00 -7.34
CA SER A 456 8.84 8.83 -7.26
C SER A 456 8.46 10.31 -7.11
N PHE A 457 9.30 11.10 -6.42
CA PHE A 457 8.98 12.49 -6.11
C PHE A 457 8.89 13.41 -7.32
N ASP A 458 9.46 13.01 -8.45
CA ASP A 458 9.29 13.67 -9.75
C ASP A 458 7.98 13.29 -10.46
N GLY A 459 7.19 12.35 -9.88
CA GLY A 459 5.91 11.88 -10.39
C GLY A 459 6.01 10.97 -11.62
N ASN A 460 7.20 10.49 -11.97
CA ASN A 460 7.43 9.76 -13.23
C ASN A 460 7.47 8.24 -13.10
N THR A 461 7.59 7.70 -11.89
CA THR A 461 7.67 6.25 -11.65
C THR A 461 6.64 5.86 -10.59
N LEU A 462 5.62 5.10 -10.98
CA LEU A 462 4.64 4.52 -10.06
C LEU A 462 5.05 3.09 -9.71
N VAL A 463 5.17 2.82 -8.43
CA VAL A 463 5.56 1.51 -7.90
C VAL A 463 4.33 0.75 -7.46
N LEU A 464 4.30 -0.51 -7.84
CA LEU A 464 3.14 -1.38 -7.74
C LEU A 464 3.57 -2.71 -7.14
N PHE A 465 2.70 -3.26 -6.31
CA PHE A 465 2.75 -4.65 -5.90
C PHE A 465 1.59 -5.39 -6.58
N GLY A 466 1.87 -6.54 -7.19
CA GLY A 466 0.85 -7.29 -7.91
C GLY A 466 1.38 -8.60 -8.49
N ASN A 467 0.49 -9.38 -9.12
CA ASN A 467 0.81 -10.72 -9.61
C ASN A 467 1.34 -10.76 -11.06
N TYR A 468 1.93 -9.66 -11.55
CA TYR A 468 2.38 -9.55 -12.94
C TYR A 468 3.32 -10.67 -13.39
N GLY A 469 4.23 -11.12 -12.50
CA GLY A 469 5.17 -12.22 -12.78
C GLY A 469 4.51 -13.58 -13.06
N SER A 470 3.22 -13.73 -12.74
CA SER A 470 2.44 -14.95 -13.01
C SER A 470 1.58 -14.86 -14.28
N LEU A 471 1.45 -13.67 -14.88
CA LEU A 471 0.57 -13.44 -16.03
C LEU A 471 1.28 -13.74 -17.35
N ASP A 472 0.64 -14.50 -18.24
CA ASP A 472 1.22 -14.87 -19.56
C ASP A 472 1.65 -13.66 -20.39
N ALA A 473 0.92 -12.54 -20.29
CA ALA A 473 1.22 -11.29 -20.98
C ALA A 473 2.52 -10.60 -20.54
N TYR A 474 3.03 -10.92 -19.33
CA TYR A 474 4.18 -10.26 -18.72
C TYR A 474 5.31 -11.22 -18.32
N LYS A 475 5.00 -12.47 -17.93
CA LYS A 475 5.92 -13.41 -17.27
C LYS A 475 7.24 -13.63 -18.03
N ILE A 476 7.19 -13.68 -19.37
CA ILE A 476 8.40 -13.92 -20.19
C ILE A 476 9.27 -12.67 -20.17
N GLU A 477 8.68 -11.50 -20.46
CA GLU A 477 9.36 -10.21 -20.50
C GLU A 477 9.96 -9.86 -19.13
N LEU A 478 9.18 -9.99 -18.05
CA LEU A 478 9.64 -9.69 -16.69
C LEU A 478 10.77 -10.62 -16.26
N ARG A 479 10.73 -11.92 -16.61
CA ARG A 479 11.83 -12.85 -16.32
C ARG A 479 13.09 -12.63 -17.16
N GLN A 480 12.95 -12.00 -18.33
CA GLN A 480 14.10 -11.53 -19.11
C GLN A 480 14.73 -10.29 -18.48
N GLN A 481 13.91 -9.39 -17.92
CA GLN A 481 14.39 -8.21 -17.19
C GLN A 481 15.06 -8.58 -15.87
N ASN A 482 14.47 -9.51 -15.12
CA ASN A 482 15.03 -10.05 -13.89
C ASN A 482 14.72 -11.55 -13.79
N SER A 483 15.75 -12.39 -13.89
CA SER A 483 15.59 -13.85 -13.81
C SER A 483 15.38 -14.38 -12.39
N ARG A 484 15.46 -13.50 -11.37
CA ARG A 484 15.42 -13.82 -9.95
C ARG A 484 14.12 -13.37 -9.26
N LEU A 485 13.00 -13.31 -9.97
CA LEU A 485 11.70 -12.98 -9.37
C LEU A 485 11.21 -14.09 -8.43
N GLY A 486 10.49 -13.68 -7.39
CA GLY A 486 10.28 -14.46 -6.16
C GLY A 486 8.84 -14.57 -5.68
N ASN A 487 8.70 -14.61 -4.35
CA ASN A 487 7.41 -14.76 -3.66
C ASN A 487 6.84 -13.42 -3.18
N GLY A 488 7.06 -12.36 -3.94
CA GLY A 488 6.59 -11.00 -3.66
C GLY A 488 7.57 -10.03 -4.28
N ASP A 489 7.23 -9.46 -5.43
CA ASP A 489 8.14 -8.64 -6.22
C ASP A 489 7.61 -7.21 -6.34
N LEU A 490 8.53 -6.25 -6.38
CA LEU A 490 8.22 -4.86 -6.70
C LEU A 490 8.20 -4.66 -8.21
N PHE A 491 7.14 -4.03 -8.70
CA PHE A 491 6.99 -3.66 -10.11
C PHE A 491 6.88 -2.14 -10.23
N PHE A 492 7.15 -1.61 -11.42
CA PHE A 492 6.92 -0.20 -11.69
C PHE A 492 6.43 0.06 -13.11
N ALA A 493 5.75 1.18 -13.26
CA ALA A 493 5.44 1.78 -14.55
C ALA A 493 6.06 3.17 -14.63
N GLU A 494 6.60 3.51 -15.80
CA GLU A 494 7.08 4.86 -16.08
C GLU A 494 6.00 5.69 -16.77
N ARG A 495 5.95 6.98 -16.48
CA ARG A 495 4.95 7.90 -17.02
C ARG A 495 5.27 8.27 -18.47
N ASN A 496 4.28 8.20 -19.34
CA ASN A 496 4.36 8.59 -20.74
C ASN A 496 4.14 10.11 -20.90
N ILE A 497 5.13 10.91 -20.52
CA ILE A 497 5.07 12.39 -20.54
C ILE A 497 4.61 12.95 -21.90
N LYS A 498 4.90 12.26 -23.02
CA LYS A 498 4.48 12.67 -24.37
C LYS A 498 2.96 12.63 -24.59
N GLN A 499 2.23 11.70 -23.98
CA GLN A 499 0.78 11.54 -24.16
C GLN A 499 -0.02 12.41 -23.18
N ASP A 500 0.53 12.69 -22.00
CA ASP A 500 -0.12 13.52 -20.96
C ASP A 500 -0.51 14.93 -21.46
N ASN A 501 0.32 15.51 -22.32
CA ASN A 501 0.07 16.83 -22.92
C ASN A 501 -1.15 16.86 -23.86
N THR A 502 -1.73 15.71 -24.19
CA THR A 502 -2.92 15.61 -25.05
C THR A 502 -4.20 15.23 -24.32
N THR A 503 -4.10 14.60 -23.14
CA THR A 503 -5.26 14.00 -22.43
C THR A 503 -5.53 14.61 -21.06
N ASN A 504 -4.67 15.49 -20.55
CA ASN A 504 -4.75 16.05 -19.18
C ASN A 504 -4.83 14.95 -18.08
N SER A 505 -4.34 13.73 -18.35
CA SER A 505 -4.32 12.60 -17.42
C SER A 505 -2.97 11.89 -17.49
N PRO A 506 -2.40 11.40 -16.37
CA PRO A 506 -1.17 10.62 -16.39
C PRO A 506 -1.41 9.32 -17.14
N THR A 507 -0.64 9.15 -18.21
CA THR A 507 -0.58 7.90 -18.97
C THR A 507 0.64 7.12 -18.52
N TRP A 508 0.44 5.86 -18.16
CA TRP A 508 1.52 4.99 -17.69
C TRP A 508 1.97 4.03 -18.78
N GLY A 509 3.26 3.75 -18.82
CA GLY A 509 3.89 2.76 -19.68
C GLY A 509 3.58 1.34 -19.24
N ARG A 510 4.17 0.39 -19.96
CA ARG A 510 4.08 -1.04 -19.64
C ARG A 510 4.84 -1.34 -18.34
N ILE A 511 4.31 -2.29 -17.58
CA ILE A 511 4.90 -2.73 -16.31
C ILE A 511 6.27 -3.37 -16.52
N LYS A 512 7.21 -3.02 -15.64
CA LYS A 512 8.56 -3.57 -15.56
C LYS A 512 8.81 -4.12 -14.16
N ALA A 513 9.69 -5.11 -14.05
CA ALA A 513 10.17 -5.58 -12.76
C ALA A 513 11.28 -4.65 -12.25
N PHE A 514 11.31 -4.38 -10.94
CA PHE A 514 12.53 -3.82 -10.35
C PHE A 514 13.70 -4.78 -10.59
N PRO A 515 14.88 -4.26 -10.99
CA PRO A 515 16.03 -5.10 -11.29
C PRO A 515 16.65 -5.66 -10.00
N PHE A 516 17.42 -6.74 -10.13
CA PHE A 516 18.37 -7.18 -9.12
C PHE A 516 19.39 -6.03 -8.86
N PRO A 517 19.82 -5.78 -7.60
CA PRO A 517 19.59 -6.54 -6.37
C PRO A 517 18.36 -6.11 -5.54
N VAL A 518 17.50 -5.23 -6.08
CA VAL A 518 16.27 -4.84 -5.36
C VAL A 518 15.29 -6.00 -5.32
N ASN A 519 14.83 -6.53 -6.45
CA ASN A 519 14.04 -7.76 -6.43
C ASN A 519 14.94 -9.00 -6.36
N THR A 520 14.53 -9.95 -5.53
CA THR A 520 15.19 -11.26 -5.34
C THR A 520 14.14 -12.38 -5.29
N PRO A 521 14.52 -13.66 -5.17
CA PRO A 521 13.53 -14.73 -5.02
C PRO A 521 12.75 -14.67 -3.70
N ASN A 522 13.15 -13.78 -2.80
CA ASN A 522 12.51 -13.54 -1.51
C ASN A 522 11.26 -12.63 -1.69
N TYR A 523 10.72 -12.13 -0.60
CA TYR A 523 9.63 -11.16 -0.57
C TYR A 523 10.21 -9.74 -0.52
N GLU A 524 9.67 -8.87 -1.36
CA GLU A 524 9.93 -7.43 -1.38
C GLU A 524 8.63 -6.63 -1.49
N ALA A 525 8.49 -5.59 -0.66
CA ALA A 525 7.31 -4.72 -0.64
C ALA A 525 7.62 -3.32 -0.08
N GLY A 526 6.64 -2.41 -0.11
CA GLY A 526 6.69 -1.15 0.63
C GLY A 526 7.78 -0.18 0.19
N LEU A 527 8.17 -0.19 -1.08
CA LEU A 527 9.27 0.67 -1.55
C LEU A 527 8.91 2.16 -1.49
N SER A 528 9.82 2.98 -0.99
CA SER A 528 9.80 4.44 -0.95
C SER A 528 11.10 5.00 -1.57
N PHE A 529 10.99 6.06 -2.37
CA PHE A 529 12.15 6.71 -2.97
C PHE A 529 12.76 7.75 -2.04
N SER A 530 14.08 7.96 -2.14
CA SER A 530 14.65 9.24 -1.74
C SER A 530 14.15 10.36 -2.64
N VAL A 531 14.20 11.60 -2.14
CA VAL A 531 13.67 12.75 -2.86
C VAL A 531 14.40 13.06 -4.17
N ASP A 532 15.65 12.63 -4.30
CA ASP A 532 16.46 12.70 -5.53
C ASP A 532 16.33 11.46 -6.43
N GLY A 533 15.61 10.43 -6.00
CA GLY A 533 15.47 9.17 -6.72
C GLY A 533 16.75 8.32 -6.78
N ASN A 534 17.78 8.68 -6.01
CA ASN A 534 19.07 7.99 -5.98
C ASN A 534 19.16 6.89 -4.92
N ALA A 535 18.14 6.74 -4.08
CA ALA A 535 18.02 5.64 -3.14
C ALA A 535 16.57 5.14 -3.11
N VAL A 536 16.41 3.86 -2.83
CA VAL A 536 15.11 3.24 -2.53
C VAL A 536 15.20 2.55 -1.19
N VAL A 537 14.24 2.82 -0.32
CA VAL A 537 14.06 2.16 0.97
C VAL A 537 12.88 1.22 0.83
N PHE A 538 13.03 -0.05 1.19
CA PHE A 538 12.00 -1.07 0.96
C PHE A 538 12.12 -2.19 2.00
N SER A 539 11.06 -2.98 2.13
CA SER A 539 11.00 -4.10 3.07
C SER A 539 11.33 -5.40 2.37
N SER A 540 12.09 -6.28 3.03
CA SER A 540 12.43 -7.60 2.47
C SER A 540 12.78 -8.63 3.54
N ASP A 541 12.44 -9.90 3.28
CA ASP A 541 12.91 -11.07 4.05
C ASP A 541 14.13 -11.73 3.38
N ARG A 542 15.05 -10.93 2.86
CA ARG A 542 16.34 -11.40 2.31
C ARG A 542 17.35 -11.76 3.39
N GLU A 543 18.40 -12.48 3.01
CA GLU A 543 19.51 -12.75 3.94
C GLU A 543 20.09 -11.46 4.52
N GLY A 544 20.48 -11.50 5.79
CA GLY A 544 21.00 -10.33 6.52
C GLY A 544 19.96 -9.54 7.30
N VAL A 545 18.78 -10.10 7.56
CA VAL A 545 17.82 -9.56 8.55
C VAL A 545 18.37 -9.63 9.98
N VAL A 546 17.82 -8.82 10.88
CA VAL A 546 18.07 -8.85 12.32
C VAL A 546 17.45 -10.12 12.93
N GLY A 547 18.19 -10.77 13.83
CA GLY A 547 17.77 -12.04 14.42
C GLY A 547 18.02 -13.24 13.50
N ASN A 548 17.25 -14.32 13.70
CA ASN A 548 17.43 -15.52 12.87
C ASN A 548 16.75 -15.30 11.52
N TYR A 549 17.52 -15.54 10.43
CA TYR A 549 16.98 -15.51 9.08
C TYR A 549 15.94 -16.61 8.87
N LEU A 550 14.74 -16.21 8.44
CA LEU A 550 13.60 -17.10 8.21
C LEU A 550 13.00 -16.79 6.82
N PRO A 551 13.64 -17.29 5.73
CA PRO A 551 13.36 -16.93 4.30
C PRO A 551 11.94 -17.19 3.81
N LYS A 552 11.17 -17.87 4.65
CA LYS A 552 9.82 -18.36 4.44
C LYS A 552 9.43 -18.88 5.80
N ALA A 553 8.26 -18.55 6.31
CA ALA A 553 7.70 -19.28 7.42
C ALA A 553 7.82 -20.77 7.08
N PRO A 554 8.51 -21.57 7.90
CA PRO A 554 8.13 -22.97 7.97
C PRO A 554 6.60 -23.04 8.04
N LYS A 555 6.01 -24.04 7.39
CA LYS A 555 4.55 -24.32 7.31
C LYS A 555 3.87 -24.47 8.69
N ASP A 556 4.64 -24.23 9.74
CA ASP A 556 4.46 -24.52 11.13
C ASP A 556 4.78 -23.37 12.09
N ARG A 557 4.90 -22.13 11.59
CA ARG A 557 5.06 -20.93 12.43
C ARG A 557 3.86 -19.99 12.51
N LEU A 558 3.34 -19.83 13.73
CA LEU A 558 2.52 -18.70 14.17
C LEU A 558 3.43 -17.50 14.44
N TYR A 559 2.99 -16.32 14.02
CA TYR A 559 3.72 -15.07 14.17
C TYR A 559 3.09 -14.17 15.21
N PHE A 560 3.95 -13.46 15.92
CA PHE A 560 3.65 -12.69 17.10
C PHE A 560 3.56 -11.19 16.78
N HIS A 561 2.68 -10.46 17.48
CA HIS A 561 2.21 -9.11 17.14
C HIS A 561 1.30 -9.04 15.91
N GLY A 562 0.48 -10.07 15.65
CA GLY A 562 -0.77 -9.92 14.89
C GLY A 562 -0.68 -9.81 13.36
N ARG A 563 0.51 -9.81 12.76
CA ARG A 563 0.69 -10.10 11.34
C ARG A 563 1.29 -11.49 11.12
N GLU A 564 0.89 -12.14 10.03
CA GLU A 564 1.42 -13.45 9.61
C GLU A 564 2.69 -13.33 8.74
N GLU A 565 3.31 -12.15 8.74
CA GLU A 565 4.43 -11.82 7.89
C GLU A 565 5.74 -12.37 8.47
N PHE A 566 6.69 -12.68 7.59
CA PHE A 566 7.99 -13.29 7.92
C PHE A 566 8.87 -12.33 8.74
N ASN A 567 10.07 -12.76 9.13
CA ASN A 567 11.11 -11.82 9.58
C ASN A 567 11.43 -10.91 8.37
N ILE A 568 10.94 -9.67 8.42
CA ILE A 568 11.04 -8.70 7.33
C ILE A 568 11.73 -7.46 7.89
N ASP A 569 12.83 -7.09 7.27
CA ASP A 569 13.58 -5.90 7.61
C ASP A 569 13.43 -4.81 6.55
N ILE A 570 13.70 -3.58 6.95
CA ILE A 570 13.84 -2.45 6.04
C ILE A 570 15.29 -2.36 5.57
N PHE A 571 15.46 -2.30 4.26
CA PHE A 571 16.72 -2.13 3.57
C PHE A 571 16.71 -0.84 2.74
N VAL A 572 17.90 -0.35 2.39
CA VAL A 572 18.09 0.72 1.42
C VAL A 572 19.07 0.30 0.33
N SER A 573 18.73 0.59 -0.92
CA SER A 573 19.65 0.45 -2.05
C SER A 573 19.92 1.82 -2.65
N GLU A 574 21.19 2.16 -2.83
CA GLU A 574 21.60 3.36 -3.54
C GLU A 574 21.86 3.06 -5.02
N LYS A 575 21.55 4.03 -5.87
CA LYS A 575 21.78 3.97 -7.30
C LYS A 575 23.19 4.45 -7.61
N ASN A 576 23.97 3.61 -8.30
CA ASN A 576 25.22 4.01 -8.90
C ASN A 576 24.96 5.07 -9.98
N GLN A 577 25.52 6.26 -9.81
CA GLN A 577 25.27 7.40 -10.70
C GLN A 577 25.97 7.27 -12.07
N GLU A 578 27.02 6.45 -12.16
CA GLU A 578 27.77 6.23 -13.39
C GLU A 578 27.11 5.17 -14.27
N THR A 579 26.64 4.08 -13.66
CA THR A 579 26.02 2.96 -14.41
C THR A 579 24.49 3.04 -14.45
N GLY A 580 23.87 3.74 -13.51
CA GLY A 580 22.43 3.77 -13.32
C GLY A 580 21.86 2.51 -12.65
N GLU A 581 22.71 1.57 -12.23
CA GLU A 581 22.32 0.32 -11.57
C GLU A 581 22.14 0.51 -10.06
N TRP A 582 21.37 -0.37 -9.42
CA TRP A 582 21.18 -0.37 -7.97
C TRP A 582 22.29 -1.18 -7.29
N ASN A 583 22.82 -0.67 -6.18
CA ASN A 583 23.84 -1.34 -5.38
C ASN A 583 23.22 -2.39 -4.45
N GLU A 584 24.05 -3.31 -3.93
CA GLU A 584 23.64 -4.28 -2.93
C GLU A 584 22.98 -3.58 -1.71
N PRO A 585 21.78 -4.00 -1.28
CA PRO A 585 21.04 -3.25 -0.27
C PRO A 585 21.65 -3.35 1.12
N ILE A 586 21.60 -2.24 1.85
CA ILE A 586 22.09 -2.07 3.22
C ILE A 586 20.91 -2.26 4.17
N ASN A 587 21.04 -3.15 5.15
CA ASN A 587 20.09 -3.27 6.26
C ASN A 587 20.14 -1.99 7.12
N LEU A 588 19.00 -1.38 7.47
CA LEU A 588 18.96 -0.13 8.25
C LEU A 588 19.43 -0.27 9.72
N GLY A 589 19.75 -1.48 10.17
CA GLY A 589 20.37 -1.77 11.46
C GLY A 589 19.38 -2.00 12.60
N GLU A 590 19.89 -2.52 13.72
CA GLU A 590 19.11 -3.02 14.88
C GLU A 590 18.32 -1.95 15.65
N ILE A 591 18.49 -0.67 15.31
CA ILE A 591 17.67 0.42 15.88
C ILE A 591 16.32 0.50 15.17
N ILE A 592 16.31 0.35 13.84
CA ILE A 592 15.08 0.34 13.04
C ILE A 592 14.51 -1.06 13.03
N ASN A 593 15.32 -2.03 12.63
CA ASN A 593 14.94 -3.41 12.43
C ASN A 593 15.09 -4.22 13.71
N THR A 594 14.17 -5.15 13.91
CA THR A 594 14.08 -6.05 15.04
C THR A 594 14.03 -7.49 14.54
N PRO A 595 14.07 -8.51 15.41
CA PRO A 595 13.83 -9.89 14.97
C PRO A 595 12.42 -10.20 14.41
N PHE A 596 11.56 -9.18 14.25
CA PHE A 596 10.16 -9.29 13.84
C PHE A 596 9.94 -8.65 12.45
N ALA A 597 8.80 -8.02 12.22
CA ALA A 597 8.46 -7.45 10.92
C ALA A 597 8.43 -5.93 10.99
N GLU A 598 9.32 -5.29 10.24
CA GLU A 598 9.37 -3.86 9.97
C GLU A 598 9.02 -3.59 8.51
N THR A 599 7.91 -2.90 8.28
CA THR A 599 7.32 -2.76 6.94
C THR A 599 6.85 -1.35 6.61
N GLN A 600 6.41 -1.16 5.35
CA GLN A 600 5.88 0.09 4.83
C GLN A 600 6.76 1.32 5.13
N PRO A 601 8.07 1.26 4.83
CA PRO A 601 8.94 2.41 5.04
C PRO A 601 8.49 3.58 4.16
N PHE A 602 8.46 4.77 4.74
CA PHE A 602 8.31 6.02 4.02
C PHE A 602 9.42 6.97 4.45
N LEU A 603 10.39 7.20 3.55
CA LEU A 603 11.42 8.21 3.73
C LEU A 603 10.85 9.56 3.28
N HIS A 604 10.69 10.47 4.24
CA HIS A 604 10.16 11.80 3.95
C HIS A 604 11.14 12.62 3.09
N PRO A 605 10.65 13.56 2.23
CA PRO A 605 11.48 14.47 1.44
C PRO A 605 12.58 15.24 2.16
N ASP A 606 12.51 15.34 3.49
CA ASP A 606 13.56 15.97 4.31
C ASP A 606 14.84 15.15 4.38
N MET A 607 14.83 13.92 3.85
CA MET A 607 15.94 12.95 3.85
C MET A 607 16.42 12.56 5.25
N LYS A 608 15.64 12.90 6.27
CA LYS A 608 15.95 12.69 7.69
C LYS A 608 14.90 11.85 8.39
N THR A 609 13.63 11.99 8.02
CA THR A 609 12.54 11.36 8.78
C THR A 609 12.07 10.10 8.07
N LEU A 610 12.14 8.97 8.76
CA LEU A 610 11.59 7.69 8.33
C LEU A 610 10.33 7.39 9.14
N TYR A 611 9.24 7.06 8.46
CA TYR A 611 8.05 6.46 9.07
C TYR A 611 7.98 5.00 8.66
N PHE A 612 7.58 4.12 9.55
CA PHE A 612 7.48 2.69 9.28
C PHE A 612 6.52 2.01 10.25
N VAL A 613 6.06 0.82 9.86
CA VAL A 613 5.24 -0.08 10.66
C VAL A 613 6.18 -1.07 11.36
N SER A 614 5.98 -1.36 12.63
CA SER A 614 6.77 -2.36 13.36
C SER A 614 5.92 -3.26 14.23
N ASP A 615 6.27 -4.54 14.18
CA ASP A 615 5.79 -5.57 15.10
C ASP A 615 6.76 -5.80 16.27
N GLY A 616 8.01 -5.34 16.21
CA GLY A 616 9.01 -5.60 17.25
C GLY A 616 9.14 -4.54 18.34
N HIS A 617 8.84 -3.28 18.03
CA HIS A 617 8.97 -2.15 18.94
C HIS A 617 7.79 -2.07 19.94
N TYR A 618 7.94 -1.26 20.99
CA TYR A 618 6.90 -1.07 22.01
C TYR A 618 5.64 -0.42 21.42
N GLY A 619 4.46 -0.98 21.70
CA GLY A 619 3.25 -0.49 21.04
C GLY A 619 1.94 -1.01 21.65
N LEU A 620 0.84 -0.63 21.02
CA LEU A 620 -0.51 -0.93 21.48
C LEU A 620 -1.03 -2.26 20.93
N GLY A 621 -0.37 -2.84 19.93
CA GLY A 621 -0.77 -4.14 19.40
C GLY A 621 0.10 -4.64 18.26
N SER A 622 -0.51 -4.67 17.07
CA SER A 622 0.02 -5.29 15.86
C SER A 622 0.35 -4.21 14.85
N GLY A 623 1.55 -4.21 14.28
CA GLY A 623 1.97 -3.26 13.26
C GLY A 623 1.72 -1.80 13.67
N ASP A 624 2.28 -1.39 14.80
CA ASP A 624 2.22 -0.01 15.26
C ASP A 624 3.08 0.90 14.35
N ILE A 625 2.65 2.14 14.12
CA ILE A 625 3.40 3.13 13.33
C ILE A 625 4.43 3.83 14.22
N PHE A 626 5.65 3.92 13.71
CA PHE A 626 6.78 4.62 14.31
C PHE A 626 7.39 5.67 13.38
N MET A 627 8.10 6.60 13.99
CA MET A 627 8.98 7.55 13.32
C MET A 627 10.39 7.49 13.91
N SER A 628 11.42 7.56 13.06
CA SER A 628 12.80 7.78 13.47
C SER A 628 13.48 8.87 12.64
N LYS A 629 14.50 9.50 13.21
CA LYS A 629 15.32 10.54 12.55
C LYS A 629 16.71 10.00 12.25
N ARG A 630 17.15 10.14 11.01
CA ARG A 630 18.52 9.86 10.56
C ARG A 630 19.47 10.83 11.24
N LEU A 631 20.42 10.32 12.01
CA LEU A 631 21.34 11.13 12.81
C LEU A 631 22.55 11.60 12.01
N ASN A 632 22.93 10.83 11.00
CA ASN A 632 24.07 11.12 10.14
C ASN A 632 23.65 11.01 8.65
N PRO A 633 23.66 12.11 7.88
CA PRO A 633 23.25 12.09 6.47
C PRO A 633 24.15 11.22 5.58
N ASN A 634 25.35 10.85 6.06
CA ASN A 634 26.30 10.00 5.33
C ASN A 634 26.22 8.51 5.75
N SER A 635 25.31 8.14 6.65
CA SER A 635 25.17 6.76 7.14
C SER A 635 23.71 6.31 7.09
N TRP A 636 23.45 5.11 6.58
CA TRP A 636 22.09 4.53 6.50
C TRP A 636 21.73 3.68 7.73
N THR A 637 22.63 3.55 8.71
CA THR A 637 22.43 2.72 9.90
C THR A 637 22.39 3.51 11.21
N GLU A 638 22.63 4.82 11.14
CA GLU A 638 22.61 5.72 12.31
C GLU A 638 21.28 6.46 12.42
N TRP A 639 20.35 5.86 13.18
CA TRP A 639 19.00 6.37 13.40
C TRP A 639 18.77 6.68 14.88
N SER A 640 17.85 7.61 15.15
CA SER A 640 17.34 7.83 16.50
C SER A 640 16.49 6.65 16.96
N GLU A 641 16.30 6.52 18.26
CA GLU A 641 15.33 5.57 18.80
C GLU A 641 13.93 5.80 18.18
N PRO A 642 13.22 4.75 17.74
CA PRO A 642 11.87 4.88 17.19
C PRO A 642 10.85 5.43 18.18
N VAL A 643 10.07 6.41 17.72
CA VAL A 643 9.00 7.06 18.47
C VAL A 643 7.65 6.56 17.96
N ASN A 644 6.86 5.92 18.82
CA ASN A 644 5.50 5.49 18.48
C ASN A 644 4.58 6.71 18.25
N LEU A 645 3.75 6.67 17.19
CA LEU A 645 2.89 7.80 16.77
C LEU A 645 1.66 8.05 17.66
N GLY A 646 1.49 7.30 18.74
CA GLY A 646 0.47 7.60 19.75
C GLY A 646 -0.84 6.84 19.57
N LYS A 647 -1.57 6.71 20.69
CA LYS A 647 -2.85 5.97 20.80
C LYS A 647 -4.04 6.54 20.03
N SER A 648 -3.88 7.70 19.40
CA SER A 648 -4.91 8.23 18.49
C SER A 648 -4.73 7.71 17.07
N ILE A 649 -3.50 7.34 16.68
CA ILE A 649 -3.14 6.83 15.35
C ILE A 649 -3.06 5.31 15.40
N ASN A 650 -2.35 4.77 16.39
CA ASN A 650 -2.16 3.33 16.55
C ASN A 650 -3.30 2.67 17.33
N THR A 651 -3.64 1.44 16.93
CA THR A 651 -4.68 0.60 17.51
C THR A 651 -4.11 -0.75 17.96
N PRO A 652 -4.91 -1.62 18.62
CA PRO A 652 -4.46 -2.99 18.90
C PRO A 652 -4.31 -3.90 17.68
N PHE A 653 -4.61 -3.41 16.48
CA PHE A 653 -4.63 -4.14 15.21
C PHE A 653 -3.66 -3.48 14.22
N LEU A 654 -3.41 -4.14 13.09
CA LEU A 654 -2.56 -3.60 12.03
C LEU A 654 -3.06 -2.23 11.56
N ASP A 655 -2.21 -1.22 11.73
CA ASP A 655 -2.47 0.13 11.28
C ASP A 655 -1.75 0.41 9.95
N GLY A 656 -2.46 1.05 9.02
CA GLY A 656 -1.89 1.52 7.75
C GLY A 656 -1.78 3.04 7.75
N PHE A 657 -0.57 3.57 7.61
CA PHE A 657 -0.31 5.01 7.67
C PHE A 657 0.44 5.48 6.42
N TYR A 658 -0.11 6.50 5.77
CA TYR A 658 0.43 7.03 4.53
C TYR A 658 0.70 8.51 4.67
N MET A 659 1.98 8.86 4.81
CA MET A 659 2.42 10.24 5.02
C MET A 659 2.35 11.04 3.73
N GLY A 660 1.75 12.24 3.78
CA GLY A 660 1.80 13.20 2.70
C GLY A 660 3.19 13.81 2.54
N THR A 661 3.54 14.18 1.31
CA THR A 661 4.87 14.71 0.96
C THR A 661 5.21 16.07 1.62
N SER A 662 4.21 16.78 2.14
CA SER A 662 4.39 18.01 2.92
C SER A 662 4.70 17.75 4.40
N GLY A 663 4.44 16.54 4.90
CA GLY A 663 4.52 16.21 6.31
C GLY A 663 3.40 16.77 7.19
N GLU A 664 2.53 17.64 6.67
CA GLU A 664 1.44 18.26 7.45
C GLU A 664 0.22 17.35 7.59
N PHE A 665 0.00 16.45 6.62
CA PHE A 665 -1.17 15.58 6.57
C PHE A 665 -0.79 14.13 6.25
N ALA A 666 -1.59 13.21 6.77
CA ALA A 666 -1.47 11.78 6.50
C ALA A 666 -2.84 11.17 6.24
N PHE A 667 -2.82 9.92 5.75
CA PHE A 667 -4.01 9.15 5.43
C PHE A 667 -4.02 7.83 6.21
N ILE A 668 -5.22 7.41 6.59
CA ILE A 668 -5.50 6.14 7.27
C ILE A 668 -6.74 5.50 6.64
N VAL A 669 -6.80 4.17 6.65
CA VAL A 669 -7.94 3.41 6.16
C VAL A 669 -8.70 2.85 7.35
N LEU A 670 -9.99 3.17 7.46
CA LEU A 670 -10.83 2.74 8.59
C LEU A 670 -12.09 2.04 8.08
N LYS A 671 -12.55 1.04 8.83
CA LYS A 671 -13.85 0.43 8.59
C LYS A 671 -14.96 1.44 8.91
N ASN A 672 -15.83 1.71 7.95
CA ASN A 672 -16.98 2.59 8.11
C ASN A 672 -18.07 1.87 8.92
N MET A 673 -18.33 2.40 10.13
CA MET A 673 -19.29 1.85 11.10
C MET A 673 -20.69 2.45 10.97
N ASP A 674 -20.87 3.54 10.22
CA ASP A 674 -22.13 4.31 10.13
C ASP A 674 -23.10 3.77 9.07
N ARG A 675 -22.65 2.89 8.16
CA ARG A 675 -23.52 2.23 7.18
C ARG A 675 -24.12 0.97 7.79
N ASN A 676 -25.18 1.15 8.58
CA ASN A 676 -25.99 0.05 9.14
C ASN A 676 -26.34 -0.97 8.04
N THR A 677 -25.85 -2.19 8.20
CA THR A 677 -26.05 -3.34 7.29
C THR A 677 -27.43 -3.97 7.38
N GLU A 678 -28.40 -3.34 8.06
CA GLU A 678 -29.74 -3.92 8.27
C GLU A 678 -30.69 -3.76 7.07
N THR A 679 -30.38 -2.94 6.06
CA THR A 679 -31.27 -2.72 4.90
C THR A 679 -30.75 -3.19 3.54
N SER A 680 -29.61 -3.88 3.46
CA SER A 680 -29.17 -4.50 2.20
C SER A 680 -29.64 -5.94 2.10
N ASN A 681 -30.41 -6.27 1.06
CA ASN A 681 -30.72 -7.63 0.62
C ASN A 681 -29.57 -8.61 0.94
N GLN A 682 -29.87 -9.68 1.68
CA GLN A 682 -28.95 -10.70 2.20
C GLN A 682 -28.17 -11.51 1.14
N ASN A 683 -28.10 -11.05 -0.10
CA ASN A 683 -27.48 -11.77 -1.22
C ASN A 683 -26.02 -11.39 -1.49
N ASN A 684 -25.41 -10.49 -0.71
CA ASN A 684 -23.98 -10.17 -0.84
C ASN A 684 -23.33 -9.98 0.54
N SER A 685 -22.84 -11.07 1.14
CA SER A 685 -22.13 -11.11 2.42
C SER A 685 -20.74 -10.43 2.42
N TYR A 686 -20.37 -9.79 1.31
CA TYR A 686 -19.01 -9.29 1.05
C TYR A 686 -18.83 -7.78 1.14
N LYS A 687 -19.85 -6.99 1.54
CA LYS A 687 -19.69 -5.55 1.74
C LYS A 687 -19.23 -5.24 3.17
N THR A 688 -17.92 -5.20 3.40
CA THR A 688 -17.36 -4.42 4.51
C THR A 688 -16.84 -3.11 3.92
N ASN A 689 -17.33 -1.97 4.41
CA ASN A 689 -16.98 -0.67 3.85
C ASN A 689 -15.69 -0.19 4.52
N TYR A 690 -14.57 -0.14 3.80
CA TYR A 690 -13.35 0.51 4.26
C TYR A 690 -13.19 1.83 3.52
N ASP A 691 -13.13 2.93 4.28
CA ASP A 691 -13.04 4.29 3.77
C ASP A 691 -11.65 4.86 4.08
N ILE A 692 -11.13 5.68 3.16
CA ILE A 692 -9.92 6.47 3.37
C ILE A 692 -10.29 7.76 4.10
N TYR A 693 -9.52 8.08 5.14
CA TYR A 693 -9.58 9.32 5.90
C TYR A 693 -8.26 10.08 5.82
N ARG A 694 -8.34 11.40 5.85
CA ARG A 694 -7.18 12.31 5.93
C ARG A 694 -7.22 13.06 7.24
N PHE A 695 -6.07 13.27 7.86
CA PHE A 695 -5.95 14.06 9.08
C PHE A 695 -4.67 14.89 9.11
N GLU A 696 -4.66 15.90 9.96
CA GLU A 696 -3.50 16.74 10.22
C GLU A 696 -2.58 16.03 11.21
N VAL A 697 -1.32 15.83 10.83
CA VAL A 697 -0.32 15.15 11.67
C VAL A 697 0.00 16.05 12.87
N PRO A 698 -0.03 15.54 14.12
CA PRO A 698 0.39 16.31 15.29
C PRO A 698 1.80 16.86 15.13
N GLU A 699 2.04 18.12 15.54
CA GLU A 699 3.29 18.84 15.28
C GLU A 699 4.55 18.07 15.72
N ARG A 700 4.50 17.39 16.87
CA ARG A 700 5.61 16.58 17.39
C ARG A 700 5.96 15.35 16.54
N PHE A 701 5.06 14.94 15.64
CA PHE A 701 5.27 13.85 14.70
C PHE A 701 5.50 14.35 13.28
N ARG A 702 5.68 15.65 13.07
CA ARG A 702 5.97 16.20 11.75
C ARG A 702 7.45 16.05 11.41
N PRO A 703 7.76 15.82 10.12
CA PRO A 703 9.12 15.90 9.63
C PRO A 703 9.59 17.37 9.57
N ASP A 704 10.86 17.59 9.22
CA ASP A 704 11.34 18.95 9.01
C ASP A 704 10.59 19.55 7.79
N PRO A 705 10.12 20.81 7.85
CA PRO A 705 9.46 21.43 6.71
C PRO A 705 10.38 21.47 5.49
N VAL A 706 9.87 21.00 4.36
CA VAL A 706 10.59 21.01 3.09
C VAL A 706 10.02 22.14 2.24
N LEU A 707 10.88 23.02 1.69
CA LEU A 707 10.38 24.02 0.73
C LEU A 707 9.81 23.26 -0.47
N PRO A 708 8.68 23.72 -1.05
CA PRO A 708 8.11 23.09 -2.22
C PRO A 708 9.16 22.94 -3.32
N PRO A 709 9.04 21.90 -4.15
CA PRO A 709 10.00 21.69 -5.21
C PRO A 709 10.07 22.90 -6.15
N THR A 710 11.26 23.18 -6.66
CA THR A 710 11.45 24.12 -7.77
C THR A 710 11.26 23.37 -9.09
N ILE A 711 10.39 23.89 -9.96
CA ILE A 711 10.20 23.35 -11.30
C ILE A 711 11.05 24.16 -12.28
N ILE A 712 12.00 23.51 -12.93
CA ILE A 712 12.66 24.07 -14.10
C ILE A 712 11.98 23.50 -15.33
N THR A 713 11.51 24.38 -16.20
CA THR A 713 11.03 24.05 -17.55
C THR A 713 11.99 24.62 -18.57
N GLY A 714 12.01 24.07 -19.77
CA GLY A 714 12.89 24.60 -20.80
C GLY A 714 12.78 23.92 -22.13
N LYS A 715 13.64 24.35 -23.07
CA LYS A 715 13.87 23.68 -24.35
C LYS A 715 15.35 23.50 -24.61
N ILE A 716 15.73 22.36 -25.16
CA ILE A 716 17.03 22.17 -25.79
C ILE A 716 16.87 22.13 -27.30
N VAL A 717 17.66 22.95 -27.99
CA VAL A 717 17.60 23.10 -29.44
C VAL A 717 18.98 23.00 -30.08
N ASP A 718 19.02 22.60 -31.35
CA ASP A 718 20.20 22.72 -32.19
C ASP A 718 20.40 24.16 -32.68
N LYS A 719 21.45 24.37 -33.50
CA LYS A 719 21.76 25.68 -34.10
C LYS A 719 20.65 26.27 -34.97
N ASN A 720 19.71 25.45 -35.45
CA ASN A 720 18.59 25.86 -36.30
C ASN A 720 17.31 26.09 -35.47
N GLY A 721 17.37 25.95 -34.15
CA GLY A 721 16.21 26.05 -33.26
C GLY A 721 15.34 24.79 -33.25
N LYS A 722 15.79 23.68 -33.85
CA LYS A 722 15.07 22.40 -33.83
C LYS A 722 15.29 21.72 -32.49
N GLY A 723 14.21 21.24 -31.87
CA GLY A 723 14.27 20.52 -30.60
C GLY A 723 15.06 19.22 -30.68
N ILE A 724 15.86 18.94 -29.65
CA ILE A 724 16.71 17.74 -29.53
C ILE A 724 16.26 16.89 -28.35
N GLN A 725 16.24 15.56 -28.50
CA GLN A 725 16.12 14.63 -27.37
C GLN A 725 17.51 14.30 -26.83
N THR A 726 17.79 14.69 -25.59
CA THR A 726 19.04 14.35 -24.91
C THR A 726 18.87 14.44 -23.40
N GLN A 727 19.87 13.97 -22.65
CA GLN A 727 19.88 14.04 -21.20
C GLN A 727 20.39 15.41 -20.73
N ILE A 728 19.64 15.98 -19.80
CA ILE A 728 19.91 17.26 -19.15
C ILE A 728 20.32 16.96 -17.71
N PHE A 729 21.38 17.61 -17.29
CA PHE A 729 22.01 17.47 -16.00
C PHE A 729 21.81 18.77 -15.21
N ILE A 730 21.43 18.60 -13.95
CA ILE A 730 21.23 19.67 -12.99
C ILE A 730 22.24 19.42 -11.88
N GLU A 731 23.07 20.41 -11.56
CA GLU A 731 24.16 20.29 -10.59
C GLU A 731 24.13 21.41 -9.56
N ASP A 732 24.57 21.12 -8.33
CA ASP A 732 24.86 22.16 -7.35
C ASP A 732 26.22 22.75 -7.71
N LEU A 733 26.25 24.03 -8.12
CA LEU A 733 27.50 24.65 -8.55
C LEU A 733 28.51 24.77 -7.42
N SER A 734 28.07 24.84 -6.16
CA SER A 734 28.97 24.95 -5.01
C SER A 734 29.70 23.64 -4.69
N THR A 735 29.11 22.49 -4.99
CA THR A 735 29.70 21.18 -4.69
C THR A 735 30.12 20.40 -5.93
N GLY A 736 29.63 20.78 -7.11
CA GLY A 736 29.76 20.01 -8.36
C GLY A 736 28.98 18.70 -8.38
N LYS A 737 28.12 18.43 -7.38
CA LYS A 737 27.30 17.22 -7.31
C LYS A 737 26.10 17.35 -8.26
N ILE A 738 25.83 16.31 -9.05
CA ILE A 738 24.58 16.20 -9.82
C ILE A 738 23.42 16.08 -8.85
N ILE A 739 22.48 17.02 -8.91
CA ILE A 739 21.26 17.08 -8.11
C ILE A 739 20.15 16.24 -8.75
N SER A 740 20.00 16.35 -10.08
CA SER A 740 18.93 15.69 -10.82
C SER A 740 19.33 15.56 -12.29
N THR A 741 18.68 14.65 -13.01
CA THR A 741 18.73 14.62 -14.48
C THR A 741 17.31 14.56 -15.04
N THR A 742 17.13 14.95 -16.31
CA THR A 742 15.87 14.78 -17.05
C THR A 742 16.16 14.57 -18.53
N GLN A 743 15.23 13.99 -19.29
CA GLN A 743 15.36 13.85 -20.73
C GLN A 743 14.41 14.80 -21.45
N SER A 744 14.91 15.50 -22.48
CA SER A 744 14.09 16.38 -23.30
C SER A 744 13.20 15.64 -24.30
N ASN A 745 12.12 16.30 -24.73
CA ASN A 745 11.12 15.77 -25.64
C ASN A 745 11.66 15.67 -27.07
N ALA A 746 11.51 14.49 -27.70
CA ALA A 746 11.95 14.23 -29.07
C ALA A 746 11.30 15.09 -30.16
N LYS A 747 10.11 15.66 -29.92
CA LYS A 747 9.39 16.45 -30.91
C LYS A 747 9.85 17.90 -30.95
N ASP A 748 10.05 18.50 -29.78
CA ASP A 748 10.23 19.95 -29.66
C ASP A 748 11.30 20.39 -28.66
N GLY A 749 12.07 19.44 -28.13
CA GLY A 749 13.16 19.69 -27.19
C GLY A 749 12.72 20.13 -25.80
N SER A 750 11.41 20.18 -25.52
CA SER A 750 10.90 20.63 -24.22
C SER A 750 11.29 19.67 -23.10
N PHE A 751 11.58 20.21 -21.92
CA PHE A 751 11.87 19.43 -20.74
C PHE A 751 11.29 20.07 -19.48
N GLN A 752 11.12 19.24 -18.46
CA GLN A 752 10.73 19.65 -17.12
C GLN A 752 11.53 18.82 -16.12
N VAL A 753 11.98 19.45 -15.05
CA VAL A 753 12.62 18.79 -13.91
C VAL A 753 12.15 19.42 -12.62
N GLN A 754 11.90 18.57 -11.63
CA GLN A 754 11.52 18.94 -10.29
C GLN A 754 12.74 18.82 -9.38
N ILE A 755 13.13 19.92 -8.74
CA ILE A 755 14.25 19.94 -7.80
C ILE A 755 13.69 20.10 -6.39
N SER A 756 13.93 19.10 -5.55
CA SER A 756 13.69 19.26 -4.12
C SER A 756 14.68 20.26 -3.54
N SER A 757 14.15 21.20 -2.77
CA SER A 757 14.93 22.25 -2.12
C SER A 757 16.00 21.73 -1.14
N ASN A 758 15.79 20.54 -0.57
CA ASN A 758 16.75 19.91 0.35
C ASN A 758 17.98 19.34 -0.35
N LEU A 759 17.95 19.23 -1.67
CA LEU A 759 19.11 18.81 -2.47
C LEU A 759 20.06 19.97 -2.76
N LEU A 760 19.74 21.16 -2.27
CA LEU A 760 20.54 22.36 -2.40
C LEU A 760 21.40 22.54 -1.16
N SER A 761 22.70 22.77 -1.34
CA SER A 761 23.61 23.05 -0.23
C SER A 761 23.11 24.17 0.70
N ASN A 762 23.22 23.93 2.01
CA ASN A 762 22.99 24.88 3.11
C ASN A 762 24.12 25.93 3.17
N ASN A 763 24.37 26.65 2.07
CA ASN A 763 25.32 27.75 2.11
C ASN A 763 24.70 28.94 2.83
N THR A 764 25.49 29.54 3.72
CA THR A 764 25.18 30.70 4.57
C THR A 764 24.82 31.98 3.79
N SER A 765 24.95 31.96 2.47
CA SER A 765 24.38 32.95 1.56
C SER A 765 22.93 32.56 1.23
N ASN A 766 21.98 33.48 1.44
CA ASN A 766 20.52 33.35 1.23
C ASN A 766 20.02 32.81 -0.15
N SER A 767 20.90 32.32 -1.04
CA SER A 767 20.58 31.76 -2.35
C SER A 767 21.49 30.57 -2.72
N SER A 768 20.91 29.42 -3.09
CA SER A 768 21.65 28.31 -3.70
C SER A 768 21.82 28.53 -5.20
N LYS A 769 23.00 28.22 -5.76
CA LYS A 769 23.31 28.35 -7.19
C LYS A 769 23.29 26.97 -7.87
N ILE A 770 22.42 26.82 -8.86
CA ILE A 770 22.26 25.59 -9.63
C ILE A 770 22.77 25.80 -11.05
N GLY A 771 23.50 24.81 -11.56
CA GLY A 771 23.94 24.72 -12.94
C GLY A 771 23.04 23.74 -13.69
N MET A 772 22.77 24.05 -14.96
CA MET A 772 22.04 23.15 -15.84
C MET A 772 22.72 23.09 -17.20
N TYR A 773 22.89 21.89 -17.74
CA TYR A 773 23.50 21.67 -19.06
C TYR A 773 23.02 20.35 -19.67
N ALA A 774 23.32 20.11 -20.94
CA ALA A 774 23.06 18.83 -21.61
C ALA A 774 24.33 18.09 -21.98
N LYS A 775 24.30 16.76 -21.95
CA LYS A 775 25.44 15.92 -22.35
C LYS A 775 25.02 14.98 -23.49
N GLN A 776 25.77 15.04 -24.58
CA GLN A 776 25.66 14.13 -25.72
C GLN A 776 27.06 13.89 -26.27
N GLU A 777 27.36 12.64 -26.61
CA GLU A 777 28.66 12.26 -27.18
C GLU A 777 28.94 13.07 -28.46
N GLY A 778 30.17 13.55 -28.62
CA GLY A 778 30.57 14.36 -29.77
C GLY A 778 30.07 15.81 -29.77
N SER A 779 29.35 16.25 -28.74
CA SER A 779 28.72 17.56 -28.67
C SER A 779 29.06 18.34 -27.40
N PHE A 780 28.92 19.67 -27.45
CA PHE A 780 28.95 20.56 -26.29
C PHE A 780 27.68 21.41 -26.25
N SER A 781 27.09 21.54 -25.05
CA SER A 781 25.92 22.39 -24.83
C SER A 781 26.26 23.65 -24.04
N THR A 782 25.52 24.73 -24.27
CA THR A 782 25.51 25.88 -23.36
C THR A 782 25.04 25.45 -21.97
N SER A 783 25.40 26.22 -20.95
CA SER A 783 24.93 26.06 -19.57
C SER A 783 23.90 27.12 -19.20
N GLN A 784 23.17 26.92 -18.11
CA GLN A 784 22.40 27.96 -17.43
C GLN A 784 22.69 27.93 -15.93
N ASN A 785 22.66 29.10 -15.29
CA ASN A 785 22.66 29.22 -13.84
C ASN A 785 21.30 29.70 -13.33
N ILE A 786 20.87 29.14 -12.20
CA ILE A 786 19.60 29.45 -11.55
C ILE A 786 19.88 29.71 -10.07
N SER A 787 19.37 30.83 -9.56
CA SER A 787 19.47 31.18 -8.12
C SER A 787 18.14 30.90 -7.43
N ILE A 788 18.16 30.13 -6.34
CA ILE A 788 16.97 29.79 -5.54
C ILE A 788 17.11 30.43 -4.16
N ASN A 789 16.19 31.33 -3.80
CA ASN A 789 16.17 31.99 -2.49
C ASN A 789 15.41 31.13 -1.46
N GLN A 790 16.08 30.76 -0.36
CA GLN A 790 15.54 29.84 0.64
C GLN A 790 14.59 30.50 1.68
N ASN A 791 14.59 31.83 1.81
CA ASN A 791 13.77 32.54 2.81
C ASN A 791 12.45 33.07 2.23
N ARG A 792 11.30 32.50 2.63
CA ARG A 792 9.98 33.13 2.52
C ARG A 792 9.06 32.76 3.70
N ASN A 793 9.31 33.36 4.86
CA ASN A 793 8.25 33.61 5.83
C ASN A 793 7.60 34.98 5.52
N ALA A 794 6.27 34.97 5.42
CA ALA A 794 5.34 36.11 5.41
C ALA A 794 5.27 37.02 4.16
N ASN A 795 4.05 37.13 3.62
CA ASN A 795 3.42 38.33 3.05
C ASN A 795 4.37 39.43 2.53
N GLN A 796 4.71 39.36 1.25
CA GLN A 796 4.84 40.54 0.40
C GLN A 796 4.87 40.10 -1.07
N GLY A 797 3.82 40.48 -1.80
CA GLY A 797 3.78 40.31 -3.25
C GLY A 797 4.89 41.14 -3.89
N ASN A 798 5.90 40.48 -4.45
CA ASN A 798 6.82 41.12 -5.38
C ASN A 798 6.41 40.74 -6.80
N LYS A 799 5.73 41.71 -7.42
CA LYS A 799 5.61 41.85 -8.87
C LYS A 799 6.98 41.70 -9.50
N ALA A 800 7.03 40.98 -10.61
CA ALA A 800 8.16 40.95 -11.52
C ALA A 800 8.63 42.39 -11.80
N GLY A 801 9.92 42.64 -11.64
CA GLY A 801 10.57 43.88 -12.04
C GLY A 801 10.49 44.03 -13.55
N SER A 802 9.46 44.75 -14.01
CA SER A 802 9.51 45.49 -15.26
C SER A 802 9.76 46.94 -14.88
N SER A 803 10.98 47.40 -15.13
CA SER A 803 11.34 48.81 -15.03
C SER A 803 10.68 49.56 -16.19
N GLY A 804 9.44 50.00 -15.96
CA GLY A 804 8.71 50.91 -16.84
C GLY A 804 8.34 52.18 -16.07
N ASN A 805 9.10 53.24 -16.33
CA ASN A 805 8.88 54.59 -15.83
C ASN A 805 7.53 55.12 -16.35
N ASN A 806 6.66 55.67 -15.50
CA ASN A 806 5.73 56.73 -15.91
C ASN A 806 5.16 57.50 -14.71
N ASN A 807 5.44 58.81 -14.74
CA ASN A 807 4.81 59.84 -13.93
C ASN A 807 3.31 59.96 -14.26
N GLY A 808 2.47 60.16 -13.24
CA GLY A 808 1.04 60.43 -13.42
C GLY A 808 0.34 60.74 -12.10
N THR A 809 0.04 62.02 -11.91
CA THR A 809 -0.62 62.73 -10.82
C THR A 809 -1.98 62.20 -10.32
N ASN A 810 -2.22 62.37 -9.01
CA ASN A 810 -3.47 62.75 -8.30
C ASN A 810 -4.83 62.16 -8.72
N GLN A 811 -5.55 61.50 -7.79
CA GLN A 811 -6.57 62.14 -6.93
C GLN A 811 -7.32 61.11 -6.04
N ASN A 812 -7.69 61.60 -4.86
CA ASN A 812 -8.55 61.01 -3.84
C ASN A 812 -9.88 60.42 -4.38
N SER A 813 -10.34 59.32 -3.79
CA SER A 813 -11.64 59.32 -3.13
C SER A 813 -11.77 58.18 -2.11
N SER A 814 -12.00 58.62 -0.88
CA SER A 814 -12.43 57.88 0.29
C SER A 814 -13.81 57.25 0.08
N SER A 815 -13.99 56.01 0.52
CA SER A 815 -15.19 55.64 1.27
C SER A 815 -14.91 54.46 2.20
N ASN A 816 -14.96 54.77 3.50
CA ASN A 816 -15.10 53.81 4.57
C ASN A 816 -16.43 53.07 4.43
N SER A 817 -16.40 51.73 4.47
CA SER A 817 -17.41 51.01 5.24
C SER A 817 -16.76 49.81 5.90
N SER A 818 -16.54 49.97 7.19
CA SER A 818 -16.25 48.92 8.14
C SER A 818 -17.52 48.09 8.35
N SER A 819 -17.53 46.86 7.84
CA SER A 819 -18.37 45.80 8.38
C SER A 819 -17.47 44.61 8.71
N SER A 820 -17.26 44.47 10.01
CA SER A 820 -16.62 43.33 10.64
C SER A 820 -17.44 42.07 10.42
N SER A 821 -17.05 41.27 9.43
CA SER A 821 -17.42 39.86 9.33
C SER A 821 -16.15 39.04 9.51
N LYS A 822 -15.95 38.55 10.74
CA LYS A 822 -15.00 37.46 11.03
C LYS A 822 -15.50 36.21 10.31
N ASN A 823 -15.18 36.08 9.03
CA ASN A 823 -15.21 34.79 8.37
C ASN A 823 -13.90 34.07 8.73
N ASN A 824 -14.03 33.07 9.59
CA ASN A 824 -13.09 31.96 9.67
C ASN A 824 -13.02 31.30 8.30
N GLN A 825 -12.20 31.84 7.39
CA GLN A 825 -11.80 31.14 6.18
C GLN A 825 -10.89 29.99 6.61
N THR A 826 -11.39 28.79 6.31
CA THR A 826 -10.70 27.51 6.22
C THR A 826 -9.17 27.62 6.15
N GLY A 827 -8.48 27.01 7.11
CA GLY A 827 -7.03 26.91 7.18
C GLY A 827 -6.39 26.11 6.04
N ILE A 828 -6.51 26.62 4.82
CA ILE A 828 -5.62 26.27 3.71
C ILE A 828 -4.56 27.38 3.73
N LYS A 829 -3.38 27.10 4.27
CA LYS A 829 -2.20 27.93 3.96
C LYS A 829 -2.11 28.01 2.43
N ASP A 830 -1.90 29.21 1.88
CA ASP A 830 -1.78 29.43 0.44
C ASP A 830 -0.91 28.34 -0.21
N LYS A 831 -1.36 27.81 -1.37
CA LYS A 831 -0.64 26.77 -2.11
C LYS A 831 0.86 27.10 -2.12
N PRO A 832 1.75 26.14 -1.81
CA PRO A 832 3.19 26.40 -1.81
C PRO A 832 3.59 27.08 -3.11
N THR A 833 4.32 28.20 -3.03
CA THR A 833 4.74 28.91 -4.26
C THR A 833 5.82 28.10 -4.94
N ILE A 834 5.45 27.42 -6.02
CA ILE A 834 6.40 26.69 -6.85
C ILE A 834 7.16 27.68 -7.72
N PHE A 835 8.47 27.66 -7.62
CA PHE A 835 9.32 28.44 -8.51
C PHE A 835 9.35 27.76 -9.88
N LYS A 836 8.72 28.40 -10.88
CA LYS A 836 8.81 28.00 -12.28
C LYS A 836 9.81 28.92 -12.98
N THR A 837 10.85 28.34 -13.56
CA THR A 837 11.75 29.05 -14.47
C THR A 837 11.73 28.39 -15.84
N ASN A 838 11.84 29.19 -16.91
CA ASN A 838 11.98 28.70 -18.27
C ASN A 838 13.42 28.92 -18.73
N GLN A 839 14.08 27.87 -19.22
CA GLN A 839 15.48 27.88 -19.58
C GLN A 839 15.69 27.31 -20.98
N SER A 840 16.52 27.96 -21.79
CA SER A 840 16.88 27.46 -23.11
C SER A 840 18.34 27.02 -23.13
N LEU A 841 18.57 25.81 -23.58
CA LEU A 841 19.90 25.25 -23.84
C LEU A 841 20.08 25.09 -25.35
N GLU A 842 21.30 25.34 -25.81
CA GLU A 842 21.71 25.11 -27.19
C GLU A 842 22.77 24.03 -27.18
N ILE A 843 22.68 23.08 -28.11
CA ILE A 843 23.68 22.02 -28.26
C ILE A 843 24.32 22.08 -29.64
N TYR A 844 25.63 21.86 -29.66
CA TYR A 844 26.48 21.97 -30.84
C TYR A 844 27.35 20.74 -30.98
N GLU A 845 27.40 20.18 -32.19
CA GLU A 845 28.39 19.15 -32.52
C GLU A 845 29.79 19.78 -32.51
N ILE A 846 30.78 19.09 -31.94
CA ILE A 846 32.16 19.59 -31.86
C ILE A 846 32.71 19.90 -33.26
N SER A 847 32.37 19.07 -34.25
CA SER A 847 32.77 19.29 -35.64
C SER A 847 32.24 20.60 -36.22
N GLU A 848 31.01 21.01 -35.83
CA GLU A 848 30.42 22.28 -36.24
C GLU A 848 31.11 23.46 -35.57
N LEU A 849 31.42 23.36 -34.27
CA LEU A 849 32.17 24.39 -33.55
C LEU A 849 33.51 24.71 -34.22
N ILE A 850 34.19 23.69 -34.74
CA ILE A 850 35.47 23.83 -35.44
C ILE A 850 35.28 24.40 -36.84
N ASN A 851 34.38 23.82 -37.64
CA ASN A 851 34.21 24.18 -39.05
C ASN A 851 33.67 25.62 -39.20
N ASP A 852 32.74 26.00 -38.34
CA ASP A 852 32.09 27.33 -38.38
C ASP A 852 32.89 28.36 -37.57
N GLN A 853 34.00 27.96 -36.94
CA GLN A 853 34.78 28.77 -35.98
C GLN A 853 33.91 29.44 -34.91
N LYS A 854 32.87 28.72 -34.47
CA LYS A 854 31.85 29.24 -33.58
C LYS A 854 32.38 29.35 -32.16
N THR A 855 32.06 30.46 -31.49
CA THR A 855 32.33 30.63 -30.06
C THR A 855 31.13 30.17 -29.24
N VAL A 856 31.40 29.58 -28.07
CA VAL A 856 30.38 29.14 -27.13
C VAL A 856 30.63 29.79 -25.78
N ARG A 857 29.57 30.36 -25.20
CA ARG A 857 29.63 31.02 -23.89
C ARG A 857 29.65 30.01 -22.76
N LEU A 858 30.51 30.25 -21.77
CA LEU A 858 30.55 29.52 -20.50
C LEU A 858 29.70 30.29 -19.47
N ASN A 859 28.43 29.91 -19.30
CA ASN A 859 27.46 30.69 -18.52
C ASN A 859 27.60 30.51 -17.00
N ASN A 860 28.27 29.44 -16.56
CA ASN A 860 28.48 29.12 -15.15
C ASN A 860 29.90 29.51 -14.68
N LEU A 861 30.40 30.66 -15.13
CA LEU A 861 31.64 31.26 -14.64
C LEU A 861 31.35 32.50 -13.81
N PHE A 862 31.87 32.55 -12.59
CA PHE A 862 31.62 33.61 -11.63
C PHE A 862 32.91 34.27 -11.17
N PHE A 863 32.88 35.60 -11.18
CA PHE A 863 33.95 36.48 -10.70
C PHE A 863 33.34 37.53 -9.78
N ASP A 864 34.05 37.91 -8.72
CA ASP A 864 33.64 39.03 -7.89
C ASP A 864 33.76 40.37 -8.65
N PHE A 865 33.08 41.39 -8.13
CA PHE A 865 33.25 42.75 -8.64
C PHE A 865 34.73 43.15 -8.57
N ASP A 866 35.24 43.74 -9.66
CA ASP A 866 36.65 44.13 -9.79
C ASP A 866 37.67 42.99 -9.65
N SER A 867 37.24 41.74 -9.86
CA SER A 867 38.08 40.55 -9.72
C SER A 867 38.12 39.71 -11.00
N TYR A 868 39.23 38.98 -11.14
CA TYR A 868 39.46 37.91 -12.11
C TYR A 868 39.71 36.55 -11.42
N ALA A 869 39.60 36.48 -10.09
CA ALA A 869 39.66 35.21 -9.37
C ALA A 869 38.37 34.41 -9.64
N LEU A 870 38.53 33.17 -10.11
CA LEU A 870 37.43 32.24 -10.33
C LEU A 870 36.86 31.81 -8.98
N GLN A 871 35.55 31.97 -8.79
CA GLN A 871 34.87 31.36 -7.64
C GLN A 871 34.84 29.84 -7.81
N GLU A 872 34.85 29.09 -6.70
CA GLU A 872 34.72 27.62 -6.70
C GLU A 872 33.47 27.13 -7.47
N ALA A 873 32.39 27.92 -7.41
CA ALA A 873 31.17 27.67 -8.17
C ALA A 873 31.33 27.64 -9.70
N SER A 874 32.51 28.02 -10.21
CA SER A 874 32.86 28.02 -11.64
C SER A 874 33.54 26.73 -12.09
N LEU A 875 34.03 25.91 -11.14
CA LEU A 875 34.80 24.70 -11.43
C LEU A 875 34.02 23.64 -12.22
N PRO A 876 32.71 23.39 -11.97
CA PRO A 876 31.96 22.41 -12.76
C PRO A 876 31.95 22.72 -14.26
N GLU A 877 31.77 24.00 -14.63
CA GLU A 877 31.77 24.44 -16.03
C GLU A 877 33.13 24.25 -16.71
N ILE A 878 34.22 24.54 -16.00
CA ILE A 878 35.58 24.34 -16.50
C ILE A 878 35.86 22.85 -16.68
N LYS A 879 35.38 22.02 -15.75
CA LYS A 879 35.50 20.56 -15.83
C LYS A 879 34.78 20.00 -17.06
N ARG A 880 33.61 20.54 -17.43
CA ARG A 880 32.89 20.14 -18.66
C ARG A 880 33.73 20.37 -19.92
N LEU A 881 34.38 21.54 -20.00
CA LEU A 881 35.28 21.85 -21.12
C LEU A 881 36.54 20.98 -21.10
N PHE A 882 37.09 20.72 -19.91
CA PHE A 882 38.22 19.82 -19.71
C PHE A 882 37.96 18.40 -20.24
N GLU A 883 36.81 17.79 -19.92
CA GLU A 883 36.49 16.43 -20.37
C GLU A 883 36.48 16.33 -21.90
N ILE A 884 35.95 17.33 -22.61
CA ILE A 884 35.99 17.35 -24.09
C ILE A 884 37.43 17.39 -24.61
N LEU A 885 38.29 18.23 -24.03
CA LEU A 885 39.69 18.35 -24.46
C LEU A 885 40.49 17.10 -24.10
N LYS A 886 40.13 16.41 -23.03
CA LYS A 886 40.72 15.14 -22.62
C LYS A 886 40.33 14.01 -23.58
N GLU A 887 39.05 13.91 -23.93
CA GLU A 887 38.52 12.92 -24.89
C GLU A 887 39.04 13.15 -26.32
N ASN A 888 39.48 14.38 -26.64
CA ASN A 888 39.96 14.75 -27.97
C ASN A 888 41.39 15.34 -27.91
N PRO A 889 42.44 14.51 -27.85
CA PRO A 889 43.82 14.96 -27.60
C PRO A 889 44.40 15.95 -28.62
N THR A 890 43.84 16.01 -29.82
CA THR A 890 44.28 16.92 -30.90
C THR A 890 43.61 18.29 -30.85
N LEU A 891 42.50 18.45 -30.11
CA LEU A 891 41.78 19.72 -30.08
C LEU A 891 42.54 20.77 -29.29
N LYS A 892 42.56 21.99 -29.83
CA LYS A 892 43.03 23.19 -29.14
C LYS A 892 41.83 24.04 -28.76
N VAL A 893 41.97 24.79 -27.68
CA VAL A 893 40.96 25.72 -27.19
C VAL A 893 41.55 27.12 -27.07
N SER A 894 40.80 28.10 -27.53
CA SER A 894 41.06 29.52 -27.27
C SER A 894 39.97 30.08 -26.37
N ILE A 895 40.35 30.65 -25.22
CA ILE A 895 39.43 31.30 -24.28
C ILE A 895 39.37 32.80 -24.57
N GLU A 896 38.17 33.33 -24.82
CA GLU A 896 37.95 34.74 -25.14
C GLU A 896 37.26 35.45 -23.96
N GLY A 897 37.87 36.51 -23.44
CA GLY A 897 37.30 37.32 -22.36
C GLY A 897 36.65 38.60 -22.88
N HIS A 898 35.51 38.97 -22.30
CA HIS A 898 34.76 40.17 -22.68
C HIS A 898 34.23 40.94 -21.45
N THR A 899 34.14 42.26 -21.58
CA THR A 899 33.56 43.16 -20.57
C THR A 899 32.41 43.97 -21.17
N ASP A 900 31.65 44.65 -20.30
CA ASP A 900 30.84 45.79 -20.72
C ASP A 900 31.71 47.03 -20.99
N ASN A 901 31.08 48.15 -21.37
CA ASN A 901 31.77 49.40 -21.68
C ASN A 901 31.97 50.34 -20.47
N THR A 902 31.70 49.86 -19.24
CA THR A 902 31.86 50.65 -18.01
C THR A 902 33.33 50.68 -17.61
N GLY A 903 33.87 51.88 -17.35
CA GLY A 903 35.28 52.05 -16.98
C GLY A 903 36.21 52.33 -18.17
N LYS A 904 37.51 52.42 -17.89
CA LYS A 904 38.53 52.76 -18.92
C LYS A 904 38.78 51.57 -19.85
N ALA A 905 38.98 51.85 -21.15
CA ALA A 905 39.20 50.82 -22.16
C ALA A 905 40.42 49.92 -21.85
N ASP A 906 41.54 50.50 -21.42
CA ASP A 906 42.75 49.74 -21.06
C ASP A 906 42.51 48.80 -19.87
N TYR A 907 41.73 49.27 -18.89
CA TYR A 907 41.34 48.47 -17.73
C TYR A 907 40.46 47.28 -18.15
N ASN A 908 39.47 47.53 -19.01
CA ASN A 908 38.58 46.49 -19.52
C ASN A 908 39.30 45.45 -20.39
N ASN A 909 40.28 45.88 -21.21
CA ASN A 909 41.13 44.96 -21.96
C ASN A 909 41.90 44.04 -20.99
N GLN A 910 42.56 44.62 -19.99
CA GLN A 910 43.35 43.86 -19.01
C GLN A 910 42.48 42.93 -18.14
N LEU A 911 41.32 43.39 -17.68
CA LEU A 911 40.37 42.59 -16.91
C LEU A 911 39.85 41.40 -17.74
N SER A 912 39.50 41.64 -19.01
CA SER A 912 39.03 40.59 -19.91
C SER A 912 40.12 39.53 -20.18
N GLU A 913 41.36 39.97 -20.37
CA GLU A 913 42.51 39.09 -20.60
C GLU A 913 42.82 38.25 -19.36
N ASN A 914 42.83 38.88 -18.18
CA ASN A 914 43.07 38.17 -16.92
C ASN A 914 41.98 37.12 -16.61
N ARG A 915 40.71 37.40 -16.94
CA ARG A 915 39.62 36.42 -16.79
C ARG A 915 39.77 35.23 -17.73
N ALA A 916 40.12 35.49 -18.99
CA ALA A 916 40.37 34.43 -19.96
C ALA A 916 41.59 33.58 -19.54
N LYS A 917 42.66 34.25 -19.09
CA LYS A 917 43.86 33.61 -18.54
C LYS A 917 43.56 32.73 -17.33
N ALA A 918 42.74 33.18 -16.38
CA ALA A 918 42.38 32.40 -15.19
C ALA A 918 41.72 31.06 -15.56
N VAL A 919 40.81 31.07 -16.55
CA VAL A 919 40.17 29.84 -17.06
C VAL A 919 41.19 28.94 -17.76
N SER A 920 42.08 29.50 -18.58
CA SER A 920 43.15 28.74 -19.23
C SER A 920 44.12 28.10 -18.26
N GLU A 921 44.56 28.82 -17.23
CA GLU A 921 45.43 28.30 -16.17
C GLU A 921 44.77 27.15 -15.42
N GLN A 922 43.45 27.26 -15.17
CA GLN A 922 42.70 26.18 -14.54
C GLN A 922 42.64 24.92 -15.42
N LEU A 923 42.37 25.05 -16.72
CA LEU A 923 42.40 23.90 -17.65
C LEU A 923 43.79 23.23 -17.70
N ILE A 924 44.86 24.02 -17.67
CA ILE A 924 46.23 23.51 -17.63
C ILE A 924 46.49 22.77 -16.31
N SER A 925 46.01 23.32 -15.18
CA SER A 925 46.13 22.68 -13.86
C SER A 925 45.41 21.33 -13.76
N LEU A 926 44.30 21.17 -14.49
CA LEU A 926 43.56 19.91 -14.61
C LEU A 926 44.26 18.88 -15.51
N GLY A 927 45.28 19.28 -16.26
CA GLY A 927 46.15 18.39 -17.04
C GLY A 927 46.11 18.58 -18.56
N ILE A 928 45.51 19.64 -19.09
CA ILE A 928 45.59 19.94 -20.53
C ILE A 928 46.97 20.54 -20.85
N ASP A 929 47.62 20.04 -21.91
CA ASP A 929 48.89 20.57 -22.40
C ASP A 929 48.76 22.07 -22.69
N LYS A 930 49.67 22.88 -22.14
CA LYS A 930 49.73 24.33 -22.34
C LYS A 930 49.73 24.74 -23.82
N ASN A 931 50.31 23.93 -24.71
CA ASN A 931 50.34 24.20 -26.15
C ASN A 931 48.97 24.07 -26.83
N ARG A 932 47.98 23.50 -26.14
CA ARG A 932 46.61 23.34 -26.61
C ARG A 932 45.66 24.42 -26.09
N VAL A 933 46.13 25.32 -25.23
CA VAL A 933 45.31 26.35 -24.58
C VAL A 933 45.87 27.74 -24.90
N SER A 934 45.06 28.57 -25.55
CA SER A 934 45.32 30.00 -25.73
C SER A 934 44.24 30.84 -25.06
N TYR A 935 44.53 32.11 -24.81
CA TYR A 935 43.54 33.07 -24.31
C TYR A 935 43.74 34.45 -24.93
N GLU A 936 42.65 35.22 -25.03
CA GLU A 936 42.66 36.59 -25.53
C GLU A 936 41.59 37.44 -24.84
N GLY A 937 41.94 38.69 -24.50
CA GLY A 937 41.01 39.67 -23.94
C GLY A 937 40.53 40.68 -24.99
N PHE A 938 39.23 40.76 -25.20
CA PHE A 938 38.63 41.71 -26.17
C PHE A 938 38.07 42.98 -25.54
N GLY A 939 38.11 43.10 -24.22
CA GLY A 939 37.45 44.19 -23.48
C GLY A 939 35.99 44.35 -23.93
N SER A 940 35.58 45.58 -24.23
CA SER A 940 34.23 45.90 -24.72
C SER A 940 34.09 45.90 -26.25
N LYS A 941 35.11 45.45 -27.00
CA LYS A 941 35.15 45.58 -28.48
C LYS A 941 34.18 44.66 -29.21
N LYS A 942 33.85 43.50 -28.63
CA LYS A 942 32.94 42.48 -29.18
C LYS A 942 31.64 42.41 -28.37
N GLN A 943 30.83 43.47 -28.41
CA GLN A 943 29.54 43.52 -27.70
C GLN A 943 28.49 42.63 -28.40
N ILE A 944 27.66 41.94 -27.62
CA ILE A 944 26.55 41.10 -28.09
C ILE A 944 25.18 41.63 -27.66
N ALA A 945 25.18 42.60 -26.75
CA ALA A 945 24.01 43.30 -26.28
C ALA A 945 24.32 44.78 -26.10
N ASP A 946 23.26 45.56 -25.97
CA ASP A 946 23.37 46.97 -25.66
C ASP A 946 24.00 47.21 -24.27
N ASN A 947 24.79 48.26 -24.11
CA ASN A 947 25.40 48.62 -22.83
C ASN A 947 24.60 49.68 -22.04
N PHE A 948 23.48 50.21 -22.57
CA PHE A 948 22.71 51.23 -21.87
C PHE A 948 22.04 50.70 -20.59
N ASN A 949 21.59 49.44 -20.58
CA ASN A 949 20.95 48.83 -19.42
C ASN A 949 21.79 47.70 -18.79
N GLU A 950 21.51 47.40 -17.52
CA GLU A 950 22.28 46.41 -16.76
C GLU A 950 22.15 44.99 -17.32
N GLU A 951 21.00 44.64 -17.88
CA GLU A 951 20.78 43.33 -18.48
C GLU A 951 21.71 43.10 -19.68
N GLY A 952 21.86 44.11 -20.54
CA GLY A 952 22.74 44.06 -21.69
C GLY A 952 24.23 44.14 -21.29
N ARG A 953 24.59 44.93 -20.28
CA ARG A 953 25.95 44.90 -19.70
C ARG A 953 26.29 43.52 -19.11
N ALA A 954 25.36 42.87 -18.41
CA ALA A 954 25.54 41.52 -17.90
C ALA A 954 25.72 40.46 -19.01
N LYS A 955 25.08 40.65 -20.17
CA LYS A 955 25.34 39.81 -21.36
C LYS A 955 26.72 40.07 -21.94
N ASN A 956 27.21 41.31 -21.94
CA ASN A 956 28.54 41.64 -22.46
C ASN A 956 29.68 41.15 -21.57
N ARG A 957 29.51 41.13 -20.24
CA ARG A 957 30.44 40.52 -19.28
C ARG A 957 30.39 39.00 -19.36
N ARG A 958 31.29 38.39 -20.15
CA ARG A 958 31.27 36.95 -20.41
C ARG A 958 32.66 36.43 -20.77
N VAL A 959 32.78 35.11 -20.69
CA VAL A 959 33.90 34.35 -21.25
C VAL A 959 33.32 33.33 -22.23
N GLU A 960 33.97 33.22 -23.38
CA GLU A 960 33.63 32.27 -24.42
C GLU A 960 34.83 31.36 -24.70
N PHE A 961 34.60 30.23 -25.35
CA PHE A 961 35.69 29.44 -25.92
C PHE A 961 35.45 29.17 -27.40
N ARG A 962 36.55 28.91 -28.10
CA ARG A 962 36.59 28.48 -29.50
C ARG A 962 37.44 27.23 -29.62
N LEU A 963 36.98 26.25 -30.40
CA LEU A 963 37.75 25.03 -30.68
C LEU A 963 38.43 25.10 -32.05
N SER A 964 39.62 24.53 -32.13
CA SER A 964 40.33 24.31 -33.39
C SER A 964 41.08 22.97 -33.37
N LYS A 965 41.56 22.53 -34.53
CA LYS A 965 42.50 21.40 -34.65
C LYS A 965 43.95 21.85 -34.44
#